data_AF-A0A1G0SUY1-F1
#
_entry.id   AF-A0A1G0SUY1-F1
#
_cell.length_a   1.000
_cell.length_b   1.000
_cell.length_c   1.000
_cell.angle_alpha   90.00
_cell.angle_beta   90.00
_cell.angle_gamma   90.00
#
_symmetry.space_group_name_H-M   'P 1'
#
loop_
_entity.id
_entity.type
_entity.pdbx_description
1 polymer ?
#
loop_
_entity_poly.entity_id
_entity_poly.type
_entity_poly.pdbx_seq_one_letter_code
_entity_poly.pdbx_strand_id
1 'polypeptide(L)'
;MFVGIACVAQAGGPLSTHRGVPVRYTMASPITFKTDLGSMGSFTNTTATNISVSSFQVWEDVAGATVAFTNGGQLPIDVDGSNYPTYLDIFDDGINPIIFDHDGSIIDALIGSGAHNRVIGFAGSAYNMADPNPTPYVEGQAVMNGTMAGTIFTEAQFQATFIHEFGHFIGLDHSQINAPFVGNGITGDDMYIPTMYPTSTDDDVALASLNPDDIAAVCNLYPVPSFAVSSATIAGSIVRFDATVVRGANVVAIKTTDSLMYQVSTVSDYLVQNNGNYTIAGLDSGSYWVKIEPIKTSFTGGSSVGPYASNGSDISFQNPVFFEYYNGTNESDDPVVDTALSRTALTVDVASVATANFVANREAGAPATSIIQYHGAPQFVFKLPSEYNDLKYAVRFTPGANAALTKVDFRLNGAPNAITGSGSLKVTVHQNAAGSVGGVPGTQIGGSVSRSFTTFTAGTINEVDLTSLAVTVTKDVSFHIAFEVVGTLGDTLQIIGDNGSTETNRSSSYYDAGSGAQWYNFIDVANWGTGYNLAISAHISIPTGAGNQEVTLLPDGFELQSNYPNPFNPTTNIPFKLSGRSKVTLTVYDLLGRLVRTLLADEERAAGDHAVRFDANGLPSGTYVAVLSVNGLRRMTRMVLVK
;
A
#
# COMPACT_ATOMS: atom_id res chain seq x y z
N MET A 1 -26.74 -21.21 8.34
CA MET A 1 -26.09 -20.04 8.97
C MET A 1 -26.02 -19.01 7.87
N PHE A 2 -26.94 -18.04 7.88
CA PHE A 2 -26.85 -16.88 7.01
C PHE A 2 -25.77 -15.95 7.56
N VAL A 3 -24.98 -15.34 6.69
CA VAL A 3 -23.97 -14.34 7.08
C VAL A 3 -24.58 -12.97 6.83
N GLY A 4 -24.68 -12.16 7.88
CA GLY A 4 -25.22 -10.79 7.86
C GLY A 4 -24.45 -9.87 8.82
N ILE A 5 -24.18 -8.67 8.31
CA ILE A 5 -23.37 -7.52 8.79
C ILE A 5 -21.88 -7.81 9.04
N ALA A 6 -21.06 -7.10 8.27
CA ALA A 6 -19.60 -7.21 8.13
C ALA A 6 -19.12 -8.54 7.52
N CYS A 7 -19.70 -8.97 6.39
CA CYS A 7 -18.89 -9.77 5.48
C CYS A 7 -17.84 -8.86 4.85
N VAL A 8 -16.66 -9.42 4.73
CA VAL A 8 -15.45 -8.70 4.43
C VAL A 8 -15.46 -8.27 2.97
N ALA A 9 -15.26 -6.99 2.69
CA ALA A 9 -15.28 -6.43 1.34
C ALA A 9 -14.18 -7.07 0.42
N GLN A 10 -14.58 -7.76 -0.63
CA GLN A 10 -13.81 -8.34 -1.72
C GLN A 10 -13.76 -7.59 -3.08
N ALA A 11 -13.01 -6.48 -3.19
CA ALA A 11 -12.81 -5.62 -4.37
C ALA A 11 -12.97 -6.12 -5.81
N GLY A 12 -13.37 -5.15 -6.66
CA GLY A 12 -13.24 -5.21 -8.11
C GLY A 12 -13.83 -6.50 -8.67
N GLY A 13 -15.11 -6.72 -8.37
CA GLY A 13 -15.75 -8.01 -8.52
C GLY A 13 -16.85 -8.23 -7.47
N PRO A 14 -17.28 -9.48 -7.27
CA PRO A 14 -18.33 -9.79 -6.32
C PRO A 14 -17.84 -9.67 -4.86
N LEU A 15 -18.66 -9.05 -4.01
CA LEU A 15 -18.51 -8.97 -2.56
C LEU A 15 -18.34 -10.33 -1.88
N SER A 16 -18.85 -11.39 -2.51
CA SER A 16 -18.71 -12.74 -2.00
C SER A 16 -18.61 -13.76 -3.10
N THR A 17 -17.82 -14.79 -2.86
CA THR A 17 -17.83 -16.02 -3.66
C THR A 17 -18.24 -17.20 -2.79
N HIS A 18 -19.06 -18.10 -3.34
CA HIS A 18 -19.40 -19.38 -2.71
C HIS A 18 -18.94 -20.50 -3.61
N ARG A 19 -17.95 -21.28 -3.14
CA ARG A 19 -17.36 -22.41 -3.88
C ARG A 19 -16.82 -22.02 -5.27
N GLY A 20 -16.14 -20.87 -5.35
CA GLY A 20 -15.52 -20.38 -6.58
C GLY A 20 -16.51 -19.83 -7.61
N VAL A 21 -17.72 -19.47 -7.17
CA VAL A 21 -18.73 -18.80 -7.99
C VAL A 21 -19.14 -17.48 -7.32
N PRO A 22 -19.19 -16.36 -8.06
CA PRO A 22 -19.75 -15.10 -7.57
C PRO A 22 -21.17 -15.27 -7.01
N VAL A 23 -21.40 -14.80 -5.79
CA VAL A 23 -22.74 -14.72 -5.22
C VAL A 23 -23.42 -13.47 -5.78
N ARG A 24 -24.67 -13.62 -6.22
CA ARG A 24 -25.47 -12.54 -6.79
C ARG A 24 -26.95 -12.85 -6.68
N TYR A 25 -27.82 -11.85 -6.80
CA TYR A 25 -29.26 -12.08 -6.92
C TYR A 25 -29.63 -12.79 -8.22
N THR A 26 -30.68 -13.60 -8.20
CA THR A 26 -31.32 -14.09 -9.42
C THR A 26 -32.25 -13.02 -9.98
N MET A 27 -31.89 -12.41 -11.12
CA MET A 27 -32.71 -11.39 -11.80
C MET A 27 -33.93 -11.99 -12.53
N ALA A 28 -34.71 -12.83 -11.85
CA ALA A 28 -35.99 -13.32 -12.35
C ALA A 28 -37.12 -12.29 -12.13
N SER A 29 -36.95 -11.38 -11.17
CA SER A 29 -37.82 -10.26 -10.87
C SER A 29 -36.99 -9.13 -10.23
N PRO A 30 -37.43 -7.86 -10.32
CA PRO A 30 -36.73 -6.75 -9.67
C PRO A 30 -36.61 -6.96 -8.14
N ILE A 31 -35.49 -6.53 -7.56
CA ILE A 31 -35.30 -6.56 -6.11
C ILE A 31 -36.21 -5.50 -5.49
N THR A 32 -37.12 -5.93 -4.63
CA THR A 32 -38.06 -5.02 -3.95
C THR A 32 -37.45 -4.53 -2.64
N PHE A 33 -37.11 -3.25 -2.56
CA PHE A 33 -36.61 -2.62 -1.33
C PHE A 33 -37.70 -1.82 -0.62
N LYS A 34 -37.54 -1.62 0.69
CA LYS A 34 -38.44 -0.77 1.49
C LYS A 34 -37.64 0.24 2.29
N THR A 35 -38.04 1.50 2.22
CA THR A 35 -37.38 2.56 3.00
C THR A 35 -37.97 2.68 4.39
N ASP A 36 -37.19 3.22 5.31
CA ASP A 36 -37.64 3.55 6.65
C ASP A 36 -38.86 4.50 6.66
N LEU A 37 -39.59 4.49 7.76
CA LEU A 37 -40.66 5.45 8.04
C LEU A 37 -40.11 6.75 8.67
N GLY A 38 -38.96 6.67 9.36
CA GLY A 38 -38.33 7.78 10.07
C GLY A 38 -37.58 8.79 9.21
N SER A 39 -37.11 9.86 9.84
CA SER A 39 -36.18 10.84 9.24
C SER A 39 -34.72 10.41 9.39
N MET A 40 -33.86 10.83 8.47
CA MET A 40 -32.42 10.55 8.53
C MET A 40 -31.66 11.81 8.97
N GLY A 41 -31.40 11.96 10.27
CA GLY A 41 -30.82 13.18 10.83
C GLY A 41 -31.65 14.42 10.51
N SER A 42 -31.02 15.39 9.83
CA SER A 42 -31.73 16.61 9.38
C SER A 42 -32.55 16.40 8.11
N PHE A 43 -32.35 15.32 7.36
CA PHE A 43 -33.12 15.04 6.16
C PHE A 43 -34.51 14.51 6.52
N THR A 44 -35.53 15.05 5.87
CA THR A 44 -36.89 14.53 6.02
C THR A 44 -36.97 13.11 5.47
N ASN A 45 -37.94 12.32 5.95
CA ASN A 45 -38.19 10.99 5.40
C ASN A 45 -38.38 11.00 3.87
N THR A 46 -39.12 11.99 3.36
CA THR A 46 -39.31 12.18 1.91
C THR A 46 -37.99 12.41 1.19
N THR A 47 -37.10 13.25 1.74
CA THR A 47 -35.76 13.50 1.19
C THR A 47 -34.94 12.21 1.15
N ALA A 48 -34.81 11.50 2.27
CA ALA A 48 -34.03 10.27 2.36
C ALA A 48 -34.59 9.15 1.45
N THR A 49 -35.91 9.05 1.36
CA THR A 49 -36.58 8.11 0.43
C THR A 49 -36.30 8.46 -1.03
N ASN A 50 -36.34 9.74 -1.40
CA ASN A 50 -36.05 10.17 -2.77
C ASN A 50 -34.59 9.89 -3.14
N ILE A 51 -33.64 10.16 -2.23
CA ILE A 51 -32.22 9.83 -2.43
C ILE A 51 -32.03 8.32 -2.59
N SER A 52 -32.76 7.51 -1.82
CA SER A 52 -32.74 6.04 -1.97
C SER A 52 -33.18 5.62 -3.37
N VAL A 53 -34.33 6.12 -3.84
CA VAL A 53 -34.87 5.78 -5.16
C VAL A 53 -33.91 6.22 -6.27
N SER A 54 -33.38 7.45 -6.21
CA SER A 54 -32.46 7.95 -7.24
C SER A 54 -31.13 7.20 -7.25
N SER A 55 -30.65 6.73 -6.10
CA SER A 55 -29.39 5.99 -6.01
C SER A 55 -29.50 4.57 -6.54
N PHE A 56 -30.64 3.89 -6.35
CA PHE A 56 -30.90 2.61 -7.03
C PHE A 56 -31.03 2.80 -8.55
N GLN A 57 -31.64 3.90 -9.00
CA GLN A 57 -31.77 4.20 -10.43
C GLN A 57 -30.41 4.32 -11.11
N VAL A 58 -29.39 4.88 -10.44
CA VAL A 58 -28.02 4.98 -10.99
C VAL A 58 -27.46 3.61 -11.38
N TRP A 59 -27.71 2.57 -10.59
CA TRP A 59 -27.29 1.20 -10.92
C TRP A 59 -28.17 0.54 -12.00
N GLU A 60 -29.48 0.81 -11.98
CA GLU A 60 -30.44 0.29 -12.98
C GLU A 60 -30.22 0.90 -14.38
N ASP A 61 -29.73 2.13 -14.46
CA ASP A 61 -29.43 2.83 -15.71
C ASP A 61 -28.18 2.29 -16.44
N VAL A 62 -27.42 1.39 -15.82
CA VAL A 62 -26.24 0.77 -16.43
C VAL A 62 -26.67 -0.24 -17.52
N ALA A 63 -26.63 0.20 -18.77
CA ALA A 63 -27.12 -0.57 -19.92
C ALA A 63 -26.51 -1.98 -20.12
N GLY A 64 -25.31 -2.23 -19.57
CA GLY A 64 -24.65 -3.54 -19.64
C GLY A 64 -25.05 -4.51 -18.52
N ALA A 65 -25.86 -4.06 -17.56
CA ALA A 65 -26.31 -4.85 -16.41
C ALA A 65 -27.82 -5.14 -16.47
N THR A 66 -28.24 -6.22 -15.81
CA THR A 66 -29.63 -6.70 -15.71
C THR A 66 -30.26 -6.41 -14.36
N VAL A 67 -29.53 -5.71 -13.48
CA VAL A 67 -30.03 -5.36 -12.15
C VAL A 67 -31.25 -4.45 -12.30
N ALA A 68 -32.29 -4.72 -11.50
CA ALA A 68 -33.53 -3.97 -11.54
C ALA A 68 -34.12 -3.89 -10.13
N PHE A 69 -34.77 -2.78 -9.81
CA PHE A 69 -35.30 -2.53 -8.48
C PHE A 69 -36.78 -2.16 -8.52
N THR A 70 -37.45 -2.30 -7.39
CA THR A 70 -38.81 -1.80 -7.21
C THR A 70 -38.95 -1.22 -5.81
N ASN A 71 -39.42 0.01 -5.72
CA ASN A 71 -39.75 0.61 -4.43
C ASN A 71 -41.04 -0.04 -3.89
N GLY A 72 -40.90 -0.86 -2.86
CA GLY A 72 -41.99 -1.57 -2.18
C GLY A 72 -42.76 -0.72 -1.16
N GLY A 73 -42.51 0.60 -1.12
CA GLY A 73 -43.03 1.52 -0.13
C GLY A 73 -42.19 1.52 1.15
N GLN A 74 -42.82 1.92 2.25
CA GLN A 74 -42.14 2.06 3.53
C GLN A 74 -42.24 0.79 4.39
N LEU A 75 -41.31 0.67 5.33
CA LEU A 75 -41.41 -0.26 6.45
C LEU A 75 -42.64 0.10 7.31
N PRO A 76 -43.25 -0.90 7.99
CA PRO A 76 -44.49 -0.69 8.73
C PRO A 76 -44.31 0.16 10.00
N ILE A 77 -43.07 0.29 10.49
CA ILE A 77 -42.69 1.12 11.64
C ILE A 77 -41.39 1.85 11.34
N ASP A 78 -41.15 2.93 12.07
CA ASP A 78 -39.88 3.63 12.13
C ASP A 78 -38.82 2.75 12.81
N VAL A 79 -37.71 2.49 12.14
CA VAL A 79 -36.64 1.63 12.66
C VAL A 79 -35.58 2.48 13.35
N ASP A 80 -35.36 2.21 14.64
CA ASP A 80 -34.45 2.97 15.49
C ASP A 80 -33.58 2.06 16.38
N GLY A 81 -32.73 2.67 17.20
CA GLY A 81 -31.85 1.94 18.13
C GLY A 81 -32.57 1.01 19.12
N SER A 82 -33.90 1.12 19.28
CA SER A 82 -34.69 0.27 20.18
C SER A 82 -35.28 -0.97 19.50
N ASN A 83 -35.46 -0.95 18.17
CA ASN A 83 -36.17 -2.00 17.44
C ASN A 83 -35.42 -2.55 16.21
N TYR A 84 -34.26 -2.00 15.84
CA TYR A 84 -33.47 -2.48 14.70
C TYR A 84 -33.21 -4.00 14.64
N PRO A 85 -33.06 -4.76 15.75
CA PRO A 85 -32.76 -6.19 15.67
C PRO A 85 -33.89 -7.04 15.06
N THR A 86 -35.08 -6.47 14.85
CA THR A 86 -36.18 -7.18 14.16
C THR A 86 -36.19 -6.96 12.65
N TYR A 87 -35.32 -6.10 12.13
CA TYR A 87 -35.22 -5.76 10.71
C TYR A 87 -33.82 -5.98 10.15
N LEU A 88 -32.78 -5.81 10.98
CA LEU A 88 -31.41 -6.12 10.61
C LEU A 88 -31.09 -7.58 10.91
N ASP A 89 -30.37 -8.21 9.98
CA ASP A 89 -29.96 -9.62 10.03
C ASP A 89 -31.11 -10.63 10.15
N ILE A 90 -32.31 -10.21 9.76
CA ILE A 90 -33.45 -11.09 9.53
C ILE A 90 -33.52 -11.35 8.03
N PHE A 91 -33.25 -12.59 7.64
CA PHE A 91 -33.25 -13.03 6.24
C PHE A 91 -34.30 -14.14 6.06
N ASP A 92 -34.90 -14.23 4.88
CA ASP A 92 -36.05 -15.07 4.48
C ASP A 92 -37.46 -14.49 4.81
N ASP A 93 -37.60 -13.18 5.01
CA ASP A 93 -38.91 -12.54 5.29
C ASP A 93 -39.52 -11.76 4.10
N GLY A 94 -38.79 -11.68 2.99
CA GLY A 94 -39.12 -10.98 1.76
C GLY A 94 -38.88 -9.47 1.81
N ILE A 95 -38.24 -8.95 2.85
CA ILE A 95 -38.01 -7.52 3.05
C ILE A 95 -36.54 -7.20 2.82
N ASN A 96 -36.27 -6.23 1.95
CA ASN A 96 -34.93 -5.66 1.80
C ASN A 96 -34.93 -4.23 2.40
N PRO A 97 -34.59 -4.06 3.68
CA PRO A 97 -34.78 -2.79 4.38
C PRO A 97 -33.66 -1.78 4.07
N ILE A 98 -34.06 -0.53 3.83
CA ILE A 98 -33.18 0.65 3.80
C ILE A 98 -33.50 1.48 5.04
N ILE A 99 -32.68 1.33 6.08
CA ILE A 99 -32.89 1.91 7.40
C ILE A 99 -32.18 3.26 7.51
N PHE A 100 -32.87 4.22 8.12
CA PHE A 100 -32.35 5.56 8.34
C PHE A 100 -31.99 5.71 9.82
N ASP A 101 -30.71 5.47 10.16
CA ASP A 101 -30.23 5.57 11.54
C ASP A 101 -30.17 7.04 11.97
N HIS A 102 -31.29 7.56 12.44
CA HIS A 102 -31.52 8.98 12.65
C HIS A 102 -30.42 9.67 13.47
N ASP A 103 -29.99 9.03 14.55
CA ASP A 103 -29.08 9.56 15.55
C ASP A 103 -27.77 8.78 15.69
N GLY A 104 -27.53 7.80 14.81
CA GLY A 104 -26.32 6.98 14.82
C GLY A 104 -26.34 5.86 15.87
N SER A 105 -27.44 5.67 16.59
CA SER A 105 -27.54 4.68 17.67
C SER A 105 -27.46 3.25 17.15
N ILE A 106 -27.97 2.96 15.95
CA ILE A 106 -27.90 1.62 15.34
C ILE A 106 -26.46 1.29 14.97
N ILE A 107 -25.76 2.22 14.31
CA ILE A 107 -24.34 2.09 13.94
C ILE A 107 -23.48 1.88 15.20
N ASP A 108 -23.70 2.66 16.25
CA ASP A 108 -22.97 2.51 17.51
C ASP A 108 -23.25 1.16 18.19
N ALA A 109 -24.49 0.66 18.10
CA ALA A 109 -24.85 -0.64 18.66
C ALA A 109 -24.17 -1.80 17.92
N LEU A 110 -24.02 -1.70 16.59
CA LEU A 110 -23.46 -2.77 15.75
C LEU A 110 -21.93 -2.74 15.65
N ILE A 111 -21.35 -1.55 15.47
CA ILE A 111 -19.92 -1.36 15.16
C ILE A 111 -19.13 -0.90 16.40
N GLY A 112 -19.83 -0.44 17.43
CA GLY A 112 -19.29 -0.02 18.71
C GLY A 112 -19.44 1.49 18.96
N SER A 113 -19.49 1.87 20.24
CA SER A 113 -19.74 3.25 20.65
C SER A 113 -18.80 4.26 19.98
N GLY A 114 -19.38 5.32 19.42
CA GLY A 114 -18.68 6.37 18.67
C GLY A 114 -18.40 6.03 17.21
N ALA A 115 -18.79 4.86 16.71
CA ALA A 115 -18.65 4.48 15.30
C ALA A 115 -19.46 5.40 14.37
N HIS A 116 -20.58 5.96 14.82
CA HIS A 116 -21.36 6.95 14.07
C HIS A 116 -20.55 8.20 13.67
N ASN A 117 -19.39 8.48 14.28
CA ASN A 117 -18.55 9.61 13.87
C ASN A 117 -17.61 9.30 12.70
N ARG A 118 -17.55 8.05 12.25
CA ARG A 118 -16.59 7.59 11.24
C ARG A 118 -17.19 6.64 10.18
N VAL A 119 -18.40 6.14 10.38
CA VAL A 119 -19.12 5.29 9.43
C VAL A 119 -20.27 6.10 8.86
N ILE A 120 -20.30 6.28 7.53
CA ILE A 120 -21.31 7.10 6.85
C ILE A 120 -22.54 6.26 6.47
N GLY A 121 -22.33 4.98 6.18
CA GLY A 121 -23.35 3.96 5.97
C GLY A 121 -22.71 2.58 5.98
N PHE A 122 -23.55 1.55 5.88
CA PHE A 122 -23.12 0.20 5.50
C PHE A 122 -24.27 -0.55 4.84
N ALA A 123 -23.96 -1.47 3.95
CA ALA A 123 -24.92 -2.36 3.33
C ALA A 123 -24.34 -3.74 3.02
N GLY A 124 -25.21 -4.67 2.69
CA GLY A 124 -24.81 -6.00 2.26
C GLY A 124 -26.01 -6.91 2.03
N SER A 125 -25.74 -8.13 1.61
CA SER A 125 -26.76 -9.14 1.31
C SER A 125 -26.39 -10.51 1.84
N ALA A 126 -27.42 -11.26 2.24
CA ALA A 126 -27.26 -12.59 2.81
C ALA A 126 -27.47 -13.69 1.78
N TYR A 127 -26.70 -14.76 1.97
CA TYR A 127 -26.85 -16.01 1.24
C TYR A 127 -26.53 -17.19 2.17
N ASN A 128 -26.94 -18.39 1.79
CA ASN A 128 -26.78 -19.57 2.62
C ASN A 128 -25.43 -20.27 2.36
N MET A 129 -24.41 -19.92 3.14
CA MET A 129 -23.09 -20.56 3.05
C MET A 129 -23.10 -22.07 3.36
N ALA A 130 -24.11 -22.58 4.05
CA ALA A 130 -24.21 -24.00 4.38
C ALA A 130 -24.69 -24.85 3.19
N ASP A 131 -25.22 -24.22 2.12
CA ASP A 131 -25.69 -24.95 0.95
C ASP A 131 -24.50 -25.61 0.21
N PRO A 132 -24.61 -26.89 -0.17
CA PRO A 132 -23.60 -27.55 -0.98
C PRO A 132 -23.45 -26.98 -2.40
N ASN A 133 -24.35 -26.12 -2.85
CA ASN A 133 -24.31 -25.46 -4.14
C ASN A 133 -24.16 -23.94 -3.96
N PRO A 134 -23.57 -23.22 -4.94
CA PRO A 134 -23.64 -21.77 -4.99
C PRO A 134 -25.09 -21.28 -4.93
N THR A 135 -25.44 -20.54 -3.88
CA THR A 135 -26.77 -19.94 -3.71
C THR A 135 -26.73 -18.47 -4.06
N PRO A 136 -27.82 -17.92 -4.63
CA PRO A 136 -27.93 -16.49 -4.82
C PRO A 136 -28.08 -15.76 -3.47
N TYR A 137 -27.95 -14.44 -3.51
CA TYR A 137 -28.46 -13.60 -2.44
C TYR A 137 -29.97 -13.80 -2.28
N VAL A 138 -30.42 -13.84 -1.03
CA VAL A 138 -31.83 -13.98 -0.68
C VAL A 138 -32.43 -12.61 -0.40
N GLU A 139 -31.77 -11.85 0.48
CA GLU A 139 -32.21 -10.53 0.95
C GLU A 139 -31.01 -9.65 1.28
N GLY A 140 -31.20 -8.34 1.13
CA GLY A 140 -30.21 -7.29 1.34
C GLY A 140 -30.71 -6.24 2.29
N GLN A 141 -29.78 -5.52 2.91
CA GLN A 141 -30.07 -4.47 3.89
C GLN A 141 -29.07 -3.33 3.73
N ALA A 142 -29.50 -2.11 4.06
CA ALA A 142 -28.65 -0.94 4.13
C ALA A 142 -29.03 -0.08 5.34
N VAL A 143 -28.03 0.51 5.99
CA VAL A 143 -28.20 1.44 7.11
C VAL A 143 -27.41 2.71 6.82
N MET A 144 -28.10 3.85 6.86
CA MET A 144 -27.55 5.15 6.49
C MET A 144 -27.47 6.07 7.70
N ASN A 145 -26.30 6.67 7.94
CA ASN A 145 -26.05 7.45 9.15
C ASN A 145 -26.66 8.85 9.11
N GLY A 146 -27.71 9.06 9.90
CA GLY A 146 -28.37 10.36 10.02
C GLY A 146 -27.54 11.44 10.70
N THR A 147 -26.57 11.10 11.56
CA THR A 147 -25.78 12.13 12.29
C THR A 147 -24.97 13.04 11.37
N MET A 148 -24.66 12.56 10.16
CA MET A 148 -23.88 13.28 9.15
C MET A 148 -24.75 13.97 8.08
N ALA A 149 -26.04 13.64 8.03
CA ALA A 149 -26.99 14.10 7.02
C ALA A 149 -27.37 15.57 7.27
N GLY A 150 -26.97 16.46 6.36
CA GLY A 150 -27.18 17.92 6.40
C GLY A 150 -26.34 18.68 7.43
N THR A 151 -25.52 17.96 8.20
CA THR A 151 -24.53 18.53 9.13
C THR A 151 -23.12 18.51 8.52
N ILE A 152 -22.72 17.38 7.96
CA ILE A 152 -21.43 17.16 7.29
C ILE A 152 -21.63 17.15 5.78
N PHE A 153 -22.65 16.43 5.31
CA PHE A 153 -22.91 16.25 3.89
C PHE A 153 -24.22 16.89 3.47
N THR A 154 -24.21 17.59 2.35
CA THR A 154 -25.43 18.02 1.65
C THR A 154 -26.17 16.83 1.06
N GLU A 155 -27.44 17.01 0.65
CA GLU A 155 -28.23 15.96 -0.03
C GLU A 155 -27.48 15.38 -1.25
N ALA A 156 -26.83 16.24 -2.04
CA ALA A 156 -26.09 15.85 -3.23
C ALA A 156 -24.82 15.04 -2.90
N GLN A 157 -24.07 15.41 -1.86
CA GLN A 157 -22.88 14.68 -1.43
C GLN A 157 -23.26 13.32 -0.83
N PHE A 158 -24.31 13.28 -0.02
CA PHE A 158 -24.75 12.05 0.65
C PHE A 158 -25.35 11.03 -0.33
N GLN A 159 -25.82 11.48 -1.50
CA GLN A 159 -26.25 10.58 -2.57
C GLN A 159 -25.12 9.63 -3.02
N ALA A 160 -23.86 10.07 -3.04
CA ALA A 160 -22.75 9.20 -3.39
C ALA A 160 -22.57 8.05 -2.39
N THR A 161 -22.76 8.31 -1.09
CA THR A 161 -22.78 7.25 -0.07
C THR A 161 -23.93 6.27 -0.33
N PHE A 162 -25.13 6.75 -0.67
CA PHE A 162 -26.22 5.86 -1.04
C PHE A 162 -25.90 4.97 -2.23
N ILE A 163 -25.28 5.53 -3.28
CA ILE A 163 -24.88 4.76 -4.45
C ILE A 163 -23.82 3.72 -4.08
N HIS A 164 -22.81 4.10 -3.29
CA HIS A 164 -21.78 3.20 -2.77
C HIS A 164 -22.37 2.02 -1.98
N GLU A 165 -23.19 2.30 -0.96
CA GLU A 165 -23.79 1.26 -0.15
C GLU A 165 -24.73 0.37 -0.98
N PHE A 166 -25.43 0.93 -1.97
CA PHE A 166 -26.27 0.12 -2.84
C PHE A 166 -25.47 -0.75 -3.81
N GLY A 167 -24.22 -0.42 -4.08
CA GLY A 167 -23.26 -1.33 -4.69
C GLY A 167 -23.05 -2.59 -3.82
N HIS A 168 -22.77 -2.43 -2.53
CA HIS A 168 -22.66 -3.56 -1.60
C HIS A 168 -23.97 -4.33 -1.43
N PHE A 169 -25.10 -3.62 -1.41
CA PHE A 169 -26.42 -4.23 -1.39
C PHE A 169 -26.58 -5.21 -2.56
N ILE A 170 -26.14 -4.86 -3.77
CA ILE A 170 -26.17 -5.80 -4.91
C ILE A 170 -24.93 -6.69 -5.02
N GLY A 171 -24.05 -6.69 -4.03
CA GLY A 171 -22.89 -7.57 -3.94
C GLY A 171 -21.70 -7.11 -4.78
N LEU A 172 -21.57 -5.82 -5.04
CA LEU A 172 -20.31 -5.22 -5.48
C LEU A 172 -19.42 -4.94 -4.30
N ASP A 173 -18.16 -4.76 -4.62
CA ASP A 173 -17.14 -4.54 -3.64
C ASP A 173 -16.31 -3.30 -3.90
N HIS A 174 -15.47 -2.96 -2.92
CA HIS A 174 -14.62 -1.80 -2.94
C HIS A 174 -13.64 -1.77 -4.11
N SER A 175 -13.22 -0.59 -4.48
CA SER A 175 -12.10 -0.40 -5.41
C SER A 175 -10.98 0.34 -4.72
N GLN A 176 -9.77 0.20 -5.22
CA GLN A 176 -8.62 0.99 -4.77
C GLN A 176 -7.94 1.78 -5.89
N ILE A 177 -8.55 1.83 -7.08
CA ILE A 177 -8.01 2.60 -8.20
C ILE A 177 -7.88 4.08 -7.79
N ASN A 178 -6.83 4.75 -8.29
CA ASN A 178 -6.63 6.20 -8.15
C ASN A 178 -6.55 6.71 -6.71
N ALA A 179 -6.16 5.82 -5.81
CA ALA A 179 -5.95 6.07 -4.40
C ALA A 179 -5.11 7.33 -4.01
N PRO A 180 -4.17 7.85 -4.83
CA PRO A 180 -3.47 9.11 -4.55
C PRO A 180 -4.31 10.39 -4.68
N PHE A 181 -5.48 10.34 -5.32
CA PHE A 181 -6.38 11.51 -5.46
C PHE A 181 -7.25 11.72 -4.22
N VAL A 182 -7.49 10.65 -3.46
CA VAL A 182 -8.37 10.68 -2.29
C VAL A 182 -7.80 11.58 -1.18
N GLY A 183 -8.55 12.62 -0.81
CA GLY A 183 -8.23 13.47 0.35
C GLY A 183 -6.98 14.34 0.15
N ASN A 184 -6.64 14.67 -1.11
CA ASN A 184 -5.47 15.47 -1.44
C ASN A 184 -5.74 16.99 -1.42
N GLY A 185 -7.00 17.40 -1.20
CA GLY A 185 -7.48 18.77 -1.19
C GLY A 185 -7.85 19.35 -2.56
N ILE A 186 -7.92 18.53 -3.62
CA ILE A 186 -8.19 18.92 -5.01
C ILE A 186 -9.50 18.29 -5.49
N THR A 187 -10.63 18.95 -5.23
CA THR A 187 -11.97 18.44 -5.57
C THR A 187 -12.18 18.03 -7.04
N GLY A 188 -11.40 18.58 -7.98
CA GLY A 188 -11.56 18.33 -9.41
C GLY A 188 -11.03 16.97 -9.90
N ASP A 189 -10.21 16.27 -9.10
CA ASP A 189 -9.68 14.95 -9.48
C ASP A 189 -10.45 13.77 -8.86
N ASP A 190 -11.38 14.06 -7.94
CA ASP A 190 -12.26 13.06 -7.32
C ASP A 190 -13.15 12.33 -8.32
N MET A 191 -13.45 12.96 -9.47
CA MET A 191 -14.18 12.32 -10.57
C MET A 191 -13.47 11.08 -11.14
N TYR A 192 -12.16 10.93 -10.89
CA TYR A 192 -11.38 9.76 -11.32
C TYR A 192 -11.41 8.61 -10.31
N ILE A 193 -11.96 8.83 -9.11
CA ILE A 193 -12.06 7.82 -8.07
C ILE A 193 -13.34 7.00 -8.32
N PRO A 194 -13.31 5.66 -8.18
CA PRO A 194 -14.52 4.85 -8.28
C PRO A 194 -15.52 5.16 -7.17
N THR A 195 -16.81 5.10 -7.48
CA THR A 195 -17.86 5.25 -6.46
C THR A 195 -17.73 4.20 -5.37
N MET A 196 -17.26 2.99 -5.71
CA MET A 196 -16.97 1.93 -4.74
C MET A 196 -15.64 2.14 -3.98
N TYR A 197 -14.98 3.30 -4.00
CA TYR A 197 -13.80 3.51 -3.16
C TYR A 197 -14.19 3.57 -1.65
N PRO A 198 -13.47 2.92 -0.73
CA PRO A 198 -13.94 2.64 0.65
C PRO A 198 -13.97 3.83 1.61
N THR A 199 -13.62 5.03 1.16
CA THR A 199 -13.55 6.23 2.01
C THR A 199 -14.13 7.42 1.26
N SER A 200 -14.78 8.34 1.98
CA SER A 200 -15.21 9.62 1.43
C SER A 200 -14.04 10.42 0.85
N THR A 201 -14.35 11.33 -0.06
CA THR A 201 -13.35 12.16 -0.75
C THR A 201 -13.53 13.64 -0.38
N ASP A 202 -12.84 14.55 -1.08
CA ASP A 202 -12.96 15.99 -0.83
C ASP A 202 -14.23 16.59 -1.47
N ASP A 203 -14.76 15.93 -2.51
CA ASP A 203 -15.99 16.23 -3.24
C ASP A 203 -16.75 14.94 -3.60
N ASP A 204 -17.55 14.43 -2.65
CA ASP A 204 -18.35 13.23 -2.87
C ASP A 204 -19.40 13.40 -3.98
N VAL A 205 -19.76 14.63 -4.40
CA VAL A 205 -20.71 14.81 -5.52
C VAL A 205 -20.15 14.20 -6.81
N ALA A 206 -18.82 14.22 -6.98
CA ALA A 206 -18.16 13.60 -8.12
C ALA A 206 -18.39 12.08 -8.19
N LEU A 207 -18.61 11.44 -7.04
CA LEU A 207 -18.86 10.00 -6.91
C LEU A 207 -20.33 9.60 -7.07
N ALA A 208 -21.24 10.57 -7.27
CA ALA A 208 -22.63 10.28 -7.59
C ALA A 208 -22.86 9.80 -9.04
N SER A 209 -21.80 9.78 -9.85
CA SER A 209 -21.77 9.19 -11.18
C SER A 209 -20.77 8.04 -11.21
N LEU A 210 -21.16 6.92 -11.80
CA LEU A 210 -20.33 5.71 -11.79
C LEU A 210 -19.08 5.86 -12.65
N ASN A 211 -17.95 5.41 -12.12
CA ASN A 211 -16.70 5.29 -12.84
C ASN A 211 -16.74 4.06 -13.78
N PRO A 212 -15.94 4.03 -14.87
CA PRO A 212 -15.78 2.82 -15.69
C PRO A 212 -15.51 1.53 -14.90
N ASP A 213 -14.78 1.60 -13.79
CA ASP A 213 -14.56 0.45 -12.90
C ASP A 213 -15.85 -0.09 -12.30
N ASP A 214 -16.70 0.80 -11.75
CA ASP A 214 -17.99 0.45 -11.13
C ASP A 214 -18.95 -0.13 -12.18
N ILE A 215 -19.00 0.48 -13.38
CA ILE A 215 -19.81 0.03 -14.51
C ILE A 215 -19.39 -1.38 -14.94
N ALA A 216 -18.09 -1.62 -15.10
CA ALA A 216 -17.57 -2.93 -15.47
C ALA A 216 -17.87 -3.97 -14.39
N ALA A 217 -17.72 -3.63 -13.11
CA ALA A 217 -18.00 -4.53 -11.98
C ALA A 217 -19.47 -4.99 -11.98
N VAL A 218 -20.44 -4.06 -12.09
CA VAL A 218 -21.86 -4.43 -12.13
C VAL A 218 -22.25 -5.20 -13.38
N CYS A 219 -21.67 -4.87 -14.54
CA CYS A 219 -21.92 -5.63 -15.77
C CYS A 219 -21.35 -7.05 -15.69
N ASN A 220 -20.20 -7.24 -15.05
CA ASN A 220 -19.62 -8.57 -14.84
C ASN A 220 -20.47 -9.40 -13.88
N LEU A 221 -21.02 -8.78 -12.83
CA LEU A 221 -21.84 -9.47 -11.85
C LEU A 221 -23.25 -9.76 -12.37
N TYR A 222 -23.86 -8.86 -13.13
CA TYR A 222 -25.23 -8.95 -13.64
C TYR A 222 -25.32 -8.77 -15.17
N PRO A 223 -24.56 -9.52 -15.99
CA PRO A 223 -24.41 -9.24 -17.41
C PRO A 223 -25.72 -9.34 -18.18
N VAL A 224 -25.99 -8.38 -19.05
CA VAL A 224 -26.98 -8.56 -20.12
C VAL A 224 -26.54 -9.68 -21.08
N PRO A 225 -27.46 -10.36 -21.78
CA PRO A 225 -27.10 -11.45 -22.68
C PRO A 225 -26.07 -11.07 -23.78
N SER A 226 -26.03 -9.81 -24.19
CA SER A 226 -25.07 -9.30 -25.18
C SER A 226 -23.70 -8.95 -24.61
N PHE A 227 -23.52 -8.91 -23.28
CA PHE A 227 -22.33 -8.37 -22.64
C PHE A 227 -21.03 -9.01 -23.14
N ALA A 228 -21.02 -10.35 -23.29
CA ALA A 228 -19.85 -11.09 -23.76
C ALA A 228 -19.44 -10.76 -25.21
N VAL A 229 -20.39 -10.31 -26.05
CA VAL A 229 -20.11 -9.93 -27.45
C VAL A 229 -19.98 -8.41 -27.63
N SER A 230 -20.36 -7.62 -26.64
CA SER A 230 -20.29 -6.15 -26.66
C SER A 230 -19.15 -5.58 -25.83
N SER A 231 -18.36 -6.43 -25.16
CA SER A 231 -17.21 -6.02 -24.35
C SER A 231 -15.95 -6.78 -24.73
N ALA A 232 -14.82 -6.18 -24.44
CA ALA A 232 -13.49 -6.75 -24.51
C ALA A 232 -13.09 -7.33 -23.14
N THR A 233 -12.15 -8.27 -23.16
CA THR A 233 -11.63 -8.90 -21.94
C THR A 233 -10.10 -8.97 -21.97
N ILE A 234 -9.47 -8.68 -20.84
CA ILE A 234 -8.06 -8.98 -20.58
C ILE A 234 -8.01 -10.03 -19.47
N ALA A 235 -7.29 -11.12 -19.68
CA ALA A 235 -7.16 -12.19 -18.70
C ALA A 235 -5.72 -12.71 -18.64
N GLY A 236 -5.38 -13.37 -17.55
CA GLY A 236 -4.11 -14.08 -17.42
C GLY A 236 -3.87 -14.53 -16.00
N SER A 237 -2.60 -14.78 -15.67
CA SER A 237 -2.18 -15.26 -14.36
C SER A 237 -0.99 -14.46 -13.85
N ILE A 238 -0.86 -14.34 -12.53
CA ILE A 238 0.30 -13.74 -11.88
C ILE A 238 1.04 -14.82 -11.09
N VAL A 239 2.31 -15.02 -11.44
CA VAL A 239 3.22 -15.92 -10.73
C VAL A 239 4.50 -15.17 -10.37
N ARG A 240 5.24 -15.67 -9.37
CA ARG A 240 6.61 -15.21 -9.10
C ARG A 240 7.62 -15.99 -9.93
N PHE A 241 8.88 -15.58 -9.90
CA PHE A 241 9.98 -16.24 -10.62
C PHE A 241 10.15 -17.74 -10.28
N ASP A 242 9.81 -18.12 -9.04
CA ASP A 242 9.84 -19.50 -8.57
C ASP A 242 8.55 -20.29 -8.89
N ALA A 243 7.72 -19.73 -9.77
CA ALA A 243 6.37 -20.20 -10.12
C ALA A 243 5.35 -20.19 -8.96
N THR A 244 5.65 -19.54 -7.83
CA THR A 244 4.67 -19.35 -6.76
C THR A 244 3.53 -18.46 -7.25
N VAL A 245 2.30 -18.94 -7.17
CA VAL A 245 1.12 -18.17 -7.56
C VAL A 245 0.93 -16.94 -6.68
N VAL A 246 0.47 -15.86 -7.30
CA VAL A 246 0.14 -14.62 -6.60
C VAL A 246 -1.36 -14.52 -6.40
N ARG A 247 -1.78 -14.39 -5.14
CA ARG A 247 -3.18 -14.27 -4.73
C ARG A 247 -3.37 -12.95 -4.00
N GLY A 248 -4.46 -12.24 -4.30
CA GLY A 248 -4.73 -10.96 -3.63
C GLY A 248 -3.85 -9.81 -4.12
N ALA A 249 -3.50 -9.78 -5.42
CA ALA A 249 -2.96 -8.59 -6.07
C ALA A 249 -4.09 -7.78 -6.71
N ASN A 250 -4.04 -6.45 -6.63
CA ASN A 250 -4.93 -5.62 -7.44
C ASN A 250 -4.38 -5.54 -8.85
N VAL A 251 -5.20 -5.87 -9.85
CA VAL A 251 -4.83 -5.85 -11.26
C VAL A 251 -5.67 -4.80 -11.97
N VAL A 252 -5.05 -3.85 -12.65
CA VAL A 252 -5.74 -2.71 -13.24
C VAL A 252 -5.41 -2.59 -14.72
N ALA A 253 -6.43 -2.59 -15.57
CA ALA A 253 -6.33 -2.21 -16.97
C ALA A 253 -6.57 -0.69 -17.11
N ILE A 254 -5.64 0.00 -17.75
CA ILE A 254 -5.62 1.46 -17.92
C ILE A 254 -5.67 1.77 -19.41
N LYS A 255 -6.72 2.43 -19.88
CA LYS A 255 -6.85 2.78 -21.30
C LYS A 255 -5.80 3.81 -21.68
N THR A 256 -5.00 3.55 -22.72
CA THR A 256 -3.83 4.40 -23.04
C THR A 256 -4.21 5.81 -23.49
N THR A 257 -5.45 6.01 -23.96
CA THR A 257 -5.96 7.30 -24.43
C THR A 257 -6.64 8.12 -23.34
N ASP A 258 -6.99 7.49 -22.21
CA ASP A 258 -7.69 8.12 -21.09
C ASP A 258 -7.26 7.43 -19.78
N SER A 259 -6.01 7.65 -19.42
CA SER A 259 -5.33 6.87 -18.39
C SER A 259 -5.73 7.20 -16.96
N LEU A 260 -6.52 8.28 -16.75
CA LEU A 260 -6.99 8.68 -15.44
C LEU A 260 -8.41 8.19 -15.20
N MET A 261 -9.34 8.47 -16.13
CA MET A 261 -10.74 8.12 -15.98
C MET A 261 -11.03 6.65 -16.32
N TYR A 262 -10.50 6.17 -17.44
CA TYR A 262 -10.84 4.83 -17.93
C TYR A 262 -9.85 3.80 -17.40
N GLN A 263 -10.11 3.36 -16.17
CA GLN A 263 -9.43 2.27 -15.51
C GLN A 263 -10.45 1.26 -14.99
N VAL A 264 -10.12 -0.03 -15.12
CA VAL A 264 -10.95 -1.13 -14.60
C VAL A 264 -10.06 -2.13 -13.90
N SER A 265 -10.45 -2.58 -12.73
CA SER A 265 -9.67 -3.44 -11.86
C SER A 265 -10.36 -4.76 -11.52
N THR A 266 -9.55 -5.71 -11.07
CA THR A 266 -9.99 -6.92 -10.41
C THR A 266 -8.90 -7.41 -9.45
N VAL A 267 -9.23 -8.39 -8.62
CA VAL A 267 -8.25 -9.02 -7.71
C VAL A 267 -7.79 -10.36 -8.26
N SER A 268 -6.47 -10.62 -8.19
CA SER A 268 -5.92 -11.89 -8.59
C SER A 268 -6.41 -13.03 -7.70
N ASP A 269 -6.79 -14.12 -8.35
CA ASP A 269 -7.33 -15.33 -7.73
C ASP A 269 -8.61 -15.07 -6.92
N TYR A 270 -9.44 -14.07 -7.28
CA TYR A 270 -10.64 -13.72 -6.51
C TYR A 270 -11.66 -14.88 -6.37
N LEU A 271 -11.62 -15.87 -7.26
CA LEU A 271 -12.42 -17.10 -7.16
C LEU A 271 -11.84 -18.15 -6.19
N VAL A 272 -10.72 -17.83 -5.52
CA VAL A 272 -10.05 -18.67 -4.52
C VAL A 272 -9.67 -20.05 -5.07
N GLN A 273 -9.16 -20.07 -6.30
CA GLN A 273 -8.80 -21.29 -7.04
C GLN A 273 -7.34 -21.70 -6.85
N ASN A 274 -6.54 -20.84 -6.22
CA ASN A 274 -5.11 -21.03 -6.00
C ASN A 274 -4.30 -21.20 -7.30
N ASN A 275 -4.64 -20.42 -8.32
CA ASN A 275 -3.95 -20.40 -9.62
C ASN A 275 -3.40 -19.01 -10.01
N GLY A 276 -3.74 -17.96 -9.26
CA GLY A 276 -3.25 -16.61 -9.53
C GLY A 276 -3.93 -15.95 -10.75
N ASN A 277 -5.00 -16.55 -11.25
CA ASN A 277 -5.71 -16.06 -12.42
C ASN A 277 -6.48 -14.79 -12.11
N TYR A 278 -6.58 -13.92 -13.10
CA TYR A 278 -7.42 -12.74 -13.05
C TYR A 278 -8.14 -12.55 -14.39
N THR A 279 -9.25 -11.83 -14.38
CA THR A 279 -10.02 -11.51 -15.58
C THR A 279 -10.65 -10.14 -15.41
N ILE A 280 -10.29 -9.22 -16.30
CA ILE A 280 -10.86 -7.88 -16.41
C ILE A 280 -11.74 -7.88 -17.66
N ALA A 281 -13.05 -7.98 -17.47
CA ALA A 281 -14.06 -7.95 -18.53
C ALA A 281 -14.89 -6.66 -18.45
N GLY A 282 -15.67 -6.35 -19.49
CA GLY A 282 -16.42 -5.09 -19.57
C GLY A 282 -15.62 -3.92 -20.13
N LEU A 283 -14.50 -4.19 -20.81
CA LEU A 283 -13.66 -3.17 -21.43
C LEU A 283 -14.22 -2.75 -22.80
N ASP A 284 -14.02 -1.50 -23.20
CA ASP A 284 -14.19 -1.09 -24.59
C ASP A 284 -13.06 -1.64 -25.47
N SER A 285 -13.29 -1.73 -26.78
CA SER A 285 -12.20 -1.84 -27.75
C SER A 285 -11.15 -0.73 -27.54
N GLY A 286 -9.87 -1.09 -27.60
CA GLY A 286 -8.79 -0.11 -27.48
C GLY A 286 -7.46 -0.74 -27.04
N SER A 287 -6.51 0.14 -26.75
CA SER A 287 -5.21 -0.23 -26.19
C SER A 287 -5.16 0.08 -24.70
N TYR A 288 -4.63 -0.85 -23.92
CA TYR A 288 -4.53 -0.77 -22.47
C TYR A 288 -3.12 -1.06 -21.99
N TRP A 289 -2.66 -0.36 -20.96
CA TRP A 289 -1.61 -0.87 -20.08
C TRP A 289 -2.27 -1.69 -18.98
N VAL A 290 -1.64 -2.80 -18.58
CA VAL A 290 -2.09 -3.57 -17.43
C VAL A 290 -1.05 -3.43 -16.35
N LYS A 291 -1.45 -3.10 -15.13
CA LYS A 291 -0.57 -3.07 -13.96
C LYS A 291 -1.05 -4.02 -12.88
N ILE A 292 -0.12 -4.47 -12.05
CA ILE A 292 -0.44 -5.08 -10.76
C ILE A 292 0.09 -4.17 -9.65
N GLU A 293 -0.59 -4.17 -8.51
CA GLU A 293 -0.18 -3.41 -7.34
C GLU A 293 -0.66 -4.08 -6.05
N PRO A 294 0.03 -3.84 -4.91
CA PRO A 294 -0.42 -4.38 -3.64
C PRO A 294 -1.77 -3.79 -3.23
N ILE A 295 -2.53 -4.58 -2.49
CA ILE A 295 -3.72 -4.10 -1.81
C ILE A 295 -3.26 -3.27 -0.61
N LYS A 296 -3.82 -2.06 -0.44
CA LYS A 296 -3.45 -1.20 0.68
C LYS A 296 -3.75 -1.90 2.01
N THR A 297 -2.80 -1.90 2.93
CA THR A 297 -2.94 -2.54 4.26
C THR A 297 -4.00 -1.88 5.15
N SER A 298 -4.44 -0.66 4.81
CA SER A 298 -5.59 -0.01 5.45
C SER A 298 -6.93 -0.59 5.03
N PHE A 299 -6.99 -1.26 3.87
CA PHE A 299 -8.20 -1.83 3.31
C PHE A 299 -8.38 -3.24 3.85
N THR A 300 -8.86 -3.29 5.10
CA THR A 300 -9.18 -4.52 5.84
C THR A 300 -10.54 -4.46 6.50
N GLY A 301 -11.10 -5.61 6.89
CA GLY A 301 -12.42 -5.68 7.52
C GLY A 301 -13.51 -5.10 6.65
N GLY A 302 -14.29 -4.16 7.17
CA GLY A 302 -15.38 -3.53 6.41
C GLY A 302 -14.93 -2.72 5.18
N SER A 303 -13.63 -2.47 5.01
CA SER A 303 -13.06 -1.69 3.89
C SER A 303 -12.12 -2.50 3.01
N SER A 304 -12.18 -3.83 3.08
CA SER A 304 -11.24 -4.68 2.37
C SER A 304 -11.42 -4.68 0.86
N VAL A 305 -10.37 -5.13 0.18
CA VAL A 305 -10.27 -5.19 -1.28
C VAL A 305 -9.81 -6.60 -1.64
N GLY A 306 -10.73 -7.45 -2.05
CA GLY A 306 -10.56 -8.84 -2.47
C GLY A 306 -10.86 -9.86 -1.35
N PRO A 307 -11.06 -11.15 -1.68
CA PRO A 307 -11.29 -12.20 -0.69
C PRO A 307 -10.09 -12.44 0.24
N TYR A 308 -8.97 -11.77 -0.02
CA TYR A 308 -7.69 -11.95 0.63
C TYR A 308 -7.25 -10.76 1.46
N ALA A 309 -8.08 -9.73 1.66
CA ALA A 309 -7.68 -8.53 2.39
C ALA A 309 -8.49 -8.31 3.67
N SER A 310 -9.11 -9.35 4.23
CA SER A 310 -9.99 -9.25 5.38
C SER A 310 -9.34 -8.85 6.69
N ASN A 311 -8.09 -9.25 6.89
CA ASN A 311 -7.36 -8.99 8.11
C ASN A 311 -5.85 -9.03 7.82
N GLY A 312 -5.03 -8.51 8.74
CA GLY A 312 -3.58 -8.41 8.55
C GLY A 312 -2.83 -9.74 8.40
N SER A 313 -3.48 -10.89 8.60
CA SER A 313 -2.89 -12.21 8.37
C SER A 313 -3.25 -12.82 7.03
N ASP A 314 -4.01 -12.14 6.17
CA ASP A 314 -4.36 -12.71 4.87
C ASP A 314 -3.24 -12.57 3.84
N ILE A 315 -3.33 -13.38 2.78
CA ILE A 315 -2.25 -13.53 1.82
C ILE A 315 -1.93 -12.25 1.04
N SER A 316 -2.90 -11.34 0.85
CA SER A 316 -2.64 -10.05 0.19
C SER A 316 -1.62 -9.21 0.97
N PHE A 317 -1.49 -9.41 2.29
CA PHE A 317 -0.57 -8.68 3.17
C PHE A 317 0.62 -9.50 3.65
N GLN A 318 0.49 -10.83 3.76
CA GLN A 318 1.62 -11.68 4.14
C GLN A 318 2.72 -11.72 3.07
N ASN A 319 2.33 -11.64 1.80
CA ASN A 319 3.25 -11.68 0.68
C ASN A 319 2.71 -10.86 -0.50
N PRO A 320 2.63 -9.52 -0.37
CA PRO A 320 2.08 -8.65 -1.39
C PRO A 320 2.91 -8.71 -2.68
N VAL A 321 2.28 -8.37 -3.80
CA VAL A 321 3.01 -8.01 -5.03
C VAL A 321 3.62 -6.62 -4.92
N PHE A 322 4.57 -6.35 -5.80
CA PHE A 322 5.03 -4.99 -6.05
C PHE A 322 4.24 -4.37 -7.18
N PHE A 323 4.29 -3.04 -7.21
CA PHE A 323 3.77 -2.31 -8.35
C PHE A 323 4.62 -2.59 -9.59
N GLU A 324 3.98 -2.98 -10.68
CA GLU A 324 4.60 -3.06 -12.01
C GLU A 324 3.56 -3.07 -13.13
N TYR A 325 4.02 -2.87 -14.35
CA TYR A 325 3.22 -3.01 -15.56
C TYR A 325 3.58 -4.28 -16.31
N TYR A 326 2.60 -4.85 -17.02
CA TYR A 326 2.82 -5.93 -17.95
C TYR A 326 3.68 -5.45 -19.12
N ASN A 327 4.72 -6.22 -19.43
CA ASN A 327 5.74 -5.86 -20.41
C ASN A 327 5.79 -6.80 -21.62
N GLY A 328 4.70 -7.52 -21.89
CA GLY A 328 4.55 -8.29 -23.13
C GLY A 328 5.52 -9.47 -23.20
N THR A 329 6.22 -9.63 -24.32
CA THR A 329 7.21 -10.71 -24.49
C THR A 329 8.45 -10.57 -23.60
N ASN A 330 8.63 -9.39 -22.99
CA ASN A 330 9.74 -9.09 -22.09
C ASN A 330 9.37 -9.28 -20.62
N GLU A 331 8.16 -9.75 -20.33
CA GLU A 331 7.71 -10.02 -18.96
C GLU A 331 8.65 -11.03 -18.26
N SER A 332 9.26 -10.61 -17.15
CA SER A 332 10.20 -11.42 -16.38
C SER A 332 10.49 -10.79 -15.01
N ASP A 333 11.20 -11.51 -14.13
CA ASP A 333 11.72 -10.94 -12.89
C ASP A 333 13.10 -10.24 -13.05
N ASP A 334 13.56 -10.04 -14.29
CA ASP A 334 14.84 -9.39 -14.59
C ASP A 334 14.68 -7.87 -14.58
N PRO A 335 15.25 -7.14 -13.60
CA PRO A 335 15.05 -5.70 -13.46
C PRO A 335 15.75 -4.87 -14.57
N VAL A 336 16.51 -5.49 -15.48
CA VAL A 336 17.10 -4.82 -16.66
C VAL A 336 16.14 -4.85 -17.84
N VAL A 337 15.44 -5.95 -18.04
CA VAL A 337 14.51 -6.18 -19.15
C VAL A 337 13.10 -5.72 -18.77
N ASP A 338 12.75 -5.91 -17.50
CA ASP A 338 11.43 -5.69 -16.94
C ASP A 338 11.48 -4.87 -15.64
N THR A 339 11.47 -3.55 -15.80
CA THR A 339 11.38 -2.64 -14.66
C THR A 339 9.92 -2.44 -14.28
N ALA A 340 9.64 -2.00 -13.05
CA ALA A 340 8.30 -1.63 -12.61
C ALA A 340 7.55 -0.61 -13.52
N LEU A 341 8.27 0.11 -14.40
CA LEU A 341 7.69 1.08 -15.34
C LEU A 341 7.75 0.60 -16.81
N SER A 342 8.43 -0.52 -17.08
CA SER A 342 8.45 -1.15 -18.40
C SER A 342 7.04 -1.63 -18.71
N ARG A 343 6.49 -1.24 -19.88
CA ARG A 343 5.10 -1.55 -20.21
C ARG A 343 4.92 -1.73 -21.70
N THR A 344 4.12 -2.72 -22.05
CA THR A 344 3.65 -2.95 -23.42
C THR A 344 2.14 -2.75 -23.46
N ALA A 345 1.66 -1.96 -24.42
CA ALA A 345 0.22 -1.79 -24.60
C ALA A 345 -0.40 -3.04 -25.23
N LEU A 346 -1.50 -3.51 -24.66
CA LEU A 346 -2.33 -4.59 -25.18
C LEU A 346 -3.53 -4.01 -25.91
N THR A 347 -3.64 -4.30 -27.20
CA THR A 347 -4.85 -3.98 -27.97
C THR A 347 -5.84 -5.12 -27.85
N VAL A 348 -7.08 -4.79 -27.51
CA VAL A 348 -8.19 -5.73 -27.39
C VAL A 348 -9.42 -5.17 -28.09
N ASP A 349 -10.21 -6.03 -28.72
CA ASP A 349 -11.49 -5.70 -29.33
C ASP A 349 -12.66 -6.34 -28.60
N VAL A 350 -13.87 -5.81 -28.80
CA VAL A 350 -15.10 -6.46 -28.29
C VAL A 350 -15.21 -7.90 -28.79
N ALA A 351 -15.80 -8.77 -27.97
CA ALA A 351 -15.88 -10.22 -28.20
C ALA A 351 -14.51 -10.91 -28.34
N SER A 352 -13.43 -10.28 -27.86
CA SER A 352 -12.08 -10.86 -27.85
C SER A 352 -11.47 -10.87 -26.45
N VAL A 353 -10.51 -11.77 -26.27
CA VAL A 353 -9.72 -11.90 -25.04
C VAL A 353 -8.26 -11.65 -25.37
N ALA A 354 -7.65 -10.66 -24.74
CA ALA A 354 -6.20 -10.47 -24.74
C ALA A 354 -5.59 -11.12 -23.50
N THR A 355 -4.35 -11.61 -23.62
CA THR A 355 -3.64 -12.28 -22.52
C THR A 355 -2.50 -11.42 -21.99
N ALA A 356 -2.48 -11.21 -20.68
CA ALA A 356 -1.35 -10.67 -19.92
C ALA A 356 -0.99 -11.65 -18.81
N ASN A 357 0.11 -12.38 -18.95
CA ASN A 357 0.61 -13.23 -17.86
C ASN A 357 1.79 -12.52 -17.23
N PHE A 358 1.73 -12.30 -15.91
CA PHE A 358 2.79 -11.63 -15.18
C PHE A 358 3.78 -12.63 -14.59
N VAL A 359 5.06 -12.28 -14.64
CA VAL A 359 6.11 -12.87 -13.80
C VAL A 359 6.51 -11.78 -12.83
N ALA A 360 5.84 -11.77 -11.67
CA ALA A 360 5.88 -10.65 -10.76
C ALA A 360 7.32 -10.30 -10.35
N ASN A 361 7.66 -9.03 -10.52
CA ASN A 361 8.96 -8.51 -10.17
C ASN A 361 9.29 -8.86 -8.72
N ARG A 362 10.55 -9.21 -8.49
CA ARG A 362 11.07 -9.29 -7.12
C ARG A 362 10.93 -7.92 -6.48
N GLU A 363 10.83 -7.88 -5.15
CA GLU A 363 10.91 -6.64 -4.40
C GLU A 363 12.02 -5.76 -4.98
N ALA A 364 11.62 -4.67 -5.64
CA ALA A 364 12.55 -3.59 -5.89
C ALA A 364 12.88 -3.06 -4.50
N GLY A 365 13.98 -3.55 -3.92
CA GLY A 365 14.34 -3.37 -2.51
C GLY A 365 13.76 -2.11 -1.87
N ALA A 366 12.85 -2.26 -0.92
CA ALA A 366 12.51 -1.20 0.02
C ALA A 366 13.68 -1.01 1.02
N PRO A 367 13.71 0.08 1.80
CA PRO A 367 14.06 1.43 1.40
C PRO A 367 15.57 1.58 1.11
N ALA A 368 15.91 2.30 0.05
CA ALA A 368 17.26 2.80 -0.13
C ALA A 368 17.61 3.82 0.97
N THR A 369 18.72 3.64 1.69
CA THR A 369 19.34 4.73 2.44
C THR A 369 19.87 5.77 1.47
N SER A 370 19.32 6.99 1.54
CA SER A 370 19.85 8.17 0.87
C SER A 370 21.23 8.51 1.40
N ILE A 371 22.23 8.66 0.52
CA ILE A 371 23.55 9.16 0.91
C ILE A 371 23.75 10.62 0.45
N ILE A 372 23.02 11.12 -0.57
CA ILE A 372 23.45 12.27 -1.39
C ILE A 372 22.25 13.06 -1.97
N GLN A 373 22.45 14.34 -2.29
CA GLN A 373 21.45 15.29 -2.83
C GLN A 373 22.06 16.21 -3.94
N TYR A 374 21.33 16.58 -5.01
CA TYR A 374 21.79 17.44 -6.14
C TYR A 374 20.92 18.70 -6.35
N HIS A 375 21.56 19.84 -6.68
CA HIS A 375 20.94 21.10 -7.13
C HIS A 375 21.32 21.46 -8.57
N GLY A 376 20.37 21.99 -9.35
CA GLY A 376 20.45 22.15 -10.81
C GLY A 376 21.30 23.31 -11.37
N ALA A 377 22.10 22.99 -12.39
CA ALA A 377 22.27 23.66 -13.71
C ALA A 377 23.47 23.01 -14.45
N PRO A 378 23.51 22.97 -15.80
CA PRO A 378 24.30 21.98 -16.53
C PRO A 378 25.71 22.49 -16.88
N GLN A 379 26.64 22.65 -15.93
CA GLN A 379 28.07 22.85 -16.25
C GLN A 379 29.03 22.38 -15.13
N PHE A 380 29.82 21.34 -15.41
CA PHE A 380 31.14 20.94 -14.82
C PHE A 380 31.17 20.53 -13.31
N VAL A 381 32.05 19.71 -12.72
CA VAL A 381 33.09 18.71 -13.09
C VAL A 381 33.48 18.02 -11.74
N PHE A 382 33.85 16.73 -11.71
CA PHE A 382 34.71 16.21 -10.62
C PHE A 382 36.11 16.79 -10.82
N LYS A 383 36.37 17.95 -10.24
CA LYS A 383 37.72 18.48 -10.12
C LYS A 383 38.10 18.21 -8.69
N LEU A 384 39.26 17.60 -8.47
CA LEU A 384 40.00 17.83 -7.25
C LEU A 384 40.12 19.37 -7.09
N PRO A 385 39.48 20.04 -6.12
CA PRO A 385 40.14 21.18 -5.53
C PRO A 385 41.25 20.54 -4.70
N SER A 386 42.44 21.12 -4.72
CA SER A 386 43.59 20.75 -3.87
C SER A 386 43.31 20.82 -2.35
N GLU A 387 42.04 20.88 -1.94
CA GLU A 387 41.50 21.18 -0.62
C GLU A 387 40.72 19.99 -0.03
N TYR A 388 40.30 18.98 -0.83
CA TYR A 388 39.52 17.81 -0.36
C TYR A 388 39.92 16.48 -1.02
N ASN A 389 41.22 16.19 -1.09
CA ASN A 389 41.69 14.86 -1.51
C ASN A 389 41.39 13.85 -0.38
N ASP A 390 40.82 12.69 -0.72
CA ASP A 390 40.63 11.50 0.14
C ASP A 390 39.29 11.33 0.89
N LEU A 391 38.16 11.79 0.33
CA LEU A 391 36.85 11.40 0.87
C LEU A 391 36.48 9.97 0.47
N LYS A 392 36.28 9.11 1.47
CA LYS A 392 35.72 7.76 1.32
C LYS A 392 34.36 7.72 2.01
N TYR A 393 33.42 6.99 1.43
CA TYR A 393 32.12 6.75 2.03
C TYR A 393 31.98 5.28 2.40
N ALA A 394 31.16 4.97 3.38
CA ALA A 394 30.87 3.60 3.74
C ALA A 394 29.41 3.42 4.15
N VAL A 395 28.88 2.21 3.95
CA VAL A 395 27.54 1.81 4.35
C VAL A 395 27.61 0.51 5.14
N ARG A 396 26.88 0.45 6.24
CA ARG A 396 26.83 -0.66 7.19
C ARG A 396 25.71 -1.63 6.86
N PHE A 397 26.02 -2.91 6.99
CA PHE A 397 25.11 -4.04 6.79
C PHE A 397 25.27 -5.06 7.92
N THR A 398 24.17 -5.68 8.34
CA THR A 398 24.17 -6.80 9.29
C THR A 398 23.53 -8.05 8.67
N PRO A 399 24.30 -9.13 8.43
CA PRO A 399 23.78 -10.33 7.76
C PRO A 399 22.96 -11.20 8.72
N GLY A 400 21.87 -11.79 8.23
CA GLY A 400 21.05 -12.75 9.00
C GLY A 400 21.61 -14.17 9.09
N ALA A 401 22.71 -14.46 8.37
CA ALA A 401 23.35 -15.77 8.29
C ALA A 401 24.86 -15.65 8.05
N ASN A 402 25.60 -16.72 8.33
CA ASN A 402 27.00 -16.84 7.92
C ASN A 402 27.04 -17.09 6.41
N ALA A 403 27.74 -16.26 5.66
CA ALA A 403 27.65 -16.27 4.20
C ALA A 403 28.87 -15.63 3.54
N ALA A 404 29.15 -15.98 2.28
CA ALA A 404 30.17 -15.30 1.48
C ALA A 404 29.60 -14.01 0.89
N LEU A 405 30.35 -12.90 0.93
CA LEU A 405 29.96 -11.66 0.25
C LEU A 405 30.25 -11.79 -1.26
N THR A 406 29.24 -11.57 -2.09
CA THR A 406 29.32 -11.85 -3.53
C THR A 406 29.37 -10.59 -4.37
N LYS A 407 28.50 -9.61 -4.13
CA LYS A 407 28.49 -8.35 -4.89
C LYS A 407 27.97 -7.17 -4.08
N VAL A 408 28.13 -5.98 -4.62
CA VAL A 408 27.47 -4.75 -4.15
C VAL A 408 26.81 -4.04 -5.33
N ASP A 409 25.59 -3.56 -5.11
CA ASP A 409 24.83 -2.80 -6.09
C ASP A 409 24.83 -1.33 -5.72
N PHE A 410 25.09 -0.47 -6.73
CA PHE A 410 24.90 0.97 -6.63
C PHE A 410 23.73 1.39 -7.52
N ARG A 411 22.77 2.14 -6.98
CA ARG A 411 21.59 2.61 -7.73
C ARG A 411 21.35 4.09 -7.48
N LEU A 412 21.12 4.85 -8.55
CA LEU A 412 20.74 6.25 -8.44
C LEU A 412 19.20 6.36 -8.43
N ASN A 413 18.64 7.04 -7.43
CA ASN A 413 17.20 7.21 -7.25
C ASN A 413 16.80 8.67 -7.45
N GLY A 414 15.80 8.89 -8.31
CA GLY A 414 15.15 10.18 -8.51
C GLY A 414 15.81 11.15 -9.49
N ALA A 415 16.93 10.79 -10.14
CA ALA A 415 17.58 11.69 -11.10
C ALA A 415 16.87 11.71 -12.47
N PRO A 416 16.57 12.90 -13.05
CA PRO A 416 15.90 13.03 -14.33
C PRO A 416 16.82 12.73 -15.52
N ASN A 417 18.14 12.70 -15.32
CA ASN A 417 19.14 12.43 -16.34
C ASN A 417 20.21 11.46 -15.82
N ALA A 418 20.84 10.71 -16.73
CA ALA A 418 21.97 9.86 -16.39
C ALA A 418 23.24 10.68 -16.08
N ILE A 419 24.01 10.24 -15.08
CA ILE A 419 25.30 10.82 -14.73
C ILE A 419 26.38 10.15 -15.58
N THR A 420 27.01 10.88 -16.49
CA THR A 420 28.06 10.34 -17.38
C THR A 420 29.46 10.74 -16.91
N GLY A 421 30.40 9.78 -16.90
CA GLY A 421 31.76 9.96 -16.40
C GLY A 421 32.75 8.92 -16.91
N SER A 422 34.01 9.00 -16.48
CA SER A 422 35.05 7.98 -16.75
C SER A 422 35.78 7.50 -15.49
N GLY A 423 35.28 7.88 -14.31
CA GLY A 423 35.88 7.52 -13.02
C GLY A 423 35.69 6.04 -12.68
N SER A 424 36.62 5.48 -11.89
CA SER A 424 36.47 4.14 -11.32
C SER A 424 36.04 4.21 -9.87
N LEU A 425 35.06 3.42 -9.47
CA LEU A 425 34.73 3.24 -8.07
C LEU A 425 35.56 2.10 -7.52
N LYS A 426 36.42 2.40 -6.55
CA LYS A 426 37.12 1.41 -5.75
C LYS A 426 36.28 1.10 -4.53
N VAL A 427 35.98 -0.18 -4.34
CA VAL A 427 35.17 -0.73 -3.25
C VAL A 427 36.06 -1.54 -2.32
N THR A 428 35.90 -1.33 -1.02
CA THR A 428 36.54 -2.09 0.06
C THR A 428 35.49 -2.55 1.07
N VAL A 429 35.82 -3.57 1.86
CA VAL A 429 34.95 -4.08 2.92
C VAL A 429 35.66 -3.91 4.25
N HIS A 430 34.97 -3.52 5.30
CA HIS A 430 35.54 -3.24 6.62
C HIS A 430 34.73 -3.93 7.71
N GLN A 431 35.40 -4.37 8.77
CA GLN A 431 34.73 -4.76 10.02
C GLN A 431 34.09 -3.55 10.66
N ASN A 432 33.08 -3.76 11.50
CA ASN A 432 32.64 -2.72 12.43
C ASN A 432 33.73 -2.45 13.50
N ALA A 433 34.05 -1.19 13.77
CA ALA A 433 35.06 -0.84 14.76
C ALA A 433 34.68 -1.31 16.19
N ALA A 434 35.64 -1.89 16.92
CA ALA A 434 35.44 -2.40 18.27
C ALA A 434 35.05 -1.27 19.25
N GLY A 435 34.04 -1.50 20.09
CA GLY A 435 33.52 -0.51 21.05
C GLY A 435 32.54 0.52 20.47
N SER A 436 32.31 0.51 19.16
CA SER A 436 31.30 1.36 18.52
C SER A 436 29.96 0.63 18.42
N VAL A 437 29.06 0.88 19.39
CA VAL A 437 27.64 0.48 19.30
C VAL A 437 26.96 1.44 18.33
N GLY A 438 26.58 0.98 17.15
CA GLY A 438 26.09 1.85 16.07
C GLY A 438 27.08 2.08 14.92
N GLY A 439 28.37 1.87 15.16
CA GLY A 439 29.41 1.59 14.16
C GLY A 439 29.97 2.76 13.35
N VAL A 440 31.28 2.69 13.09
CA VAL A 440 32.00 3.30 11.94
C VAL A 440 32.87 2.19 11.34
N PRO A 441 33.32 2.30 10.08
CA PRO A 441 34.25 1.32 9.53
C PRO A 441 35.53 1.19 10.36
N GLY A 442 35.89 -0.04 10.69
CA GLY A 442 37.12 -0.44 11.34
C GLY A 442 38.15 -0.97 10.34
N THR A 443 38.86 -2.04 10.71
CA THR A 443 39.88 -2.66 9.86
C THR A 443 39.27 -3.20 8.56
N GLN A 444 39.94 -2.93 7.43
CA GLN A 444 39.56 -3.50 6.13
C GLN A 444 39.69 -5.03 6.17
N ILE A 445 38.72 -5.72 5.60
CA ILE A 445 38.71 -7.17 5.39
C ILE A 445 38.72 -7.47 3.89
N GLY A 446 39.65 -8.33 3.48
CA GLY A 446 39.91 -8.62 2.07
C GLY A 446 40.69 -7.50 1.36
N GLY A 447 40.76 -7.61 0.03
CA GLY A 447 41.39 -6.62 -0.86
C GLY A 447 40.46 -5.46 -1.22
N SER A 448 40.65 -4.91 -2.42
CA SER A 448 39.76 -3.90 -3.01
C SER A 448 39.43 -4.27 -4.45
N VAL A 449 38.21 -3.97 -4.91
CA VAL A 449 37.82 -4.10 -6.32
C VAL A 449 37.57 -2.72 -6.89
N SER A 450 38.08 -2.44 -8.08
CA SER A 450 37.74 -1.20 -8.81
C SER A 450 36.91 -1.52 -10.04
N ARG A 451 35.79 -0.84 -10.21
CA ARG A 451 34.95 -0.90 -11.42
C ARG A 451 34.85 0.48 -12.05
N SER A 452 35.18 0.59 -13.33
CA SER A 452 34.97 1.80 -14.12
C SER A 452 33.51 1.93 -14.50
N PHE A 453 32.95 3.13 -14.35
CA PHE A 453 31.57 3.43 -14.72
C PHE A 453 31.54 4.56 -15.74
N THR A 454 30.91 4.30 -16.88
CA THR A 454 30.74 5.30 -17.93
C THR A 454 29.47 6.13 -17.75
N THR A 455 28.43 5.51 -17.19
CA THR A 455 27.11 6.12 -16.99
C THR A 455 26.43 5.51 -15.76
N PHE A 456 25.88 6.36 -14.90
CA PHE A 456 24.90 6.00 -13.86
C PHE A 456 23.53 6.53 -14.26
N THR A 457 22.66 5.65 -14.74
CA THR A 457 21.27 5.99 -15.06
C THR A 457 20.38 5.74 -13.85
N ALA A 458 19.43 6.65 -13.60
CA ALA A 458 18.47 6.46 -12.51
C ALA A 458 17.67 5.17 -12.70
N GLY A 459 17.47 4.42 -11.61
CA GLY A 459 16.79 3.13 -11.64
C GLY A 459 17.63 1.94 -12.13
N THR A 460 18.82 2.17 -12.71
CA THR A 460 19.71 1.09 -13.15
C THR A 460 20.60 0.59 -12.01
N ILE A 461 20.76 -0.74 -11.94
CA ILE A 461 21.66 -1.41 -10.99
C ILE A 461 23.09 -1.40 -11.56
N ASN A 462 24.03 -0.85 -10.79
CA ASN A 462 25.44 -0.80 -11.11
C ASN A 462 26.20 -1.76 -10.18
N GLU A 463 26.31 -3.02 -10.60
CA GLU A 463 26.89 -4.11 -9.78
C GLU A 463 28.43 -4.10 -9.74
N VAL A 464 29.04 -4.26 -8.57
CA VAL A 464 30.47 -4.55 -8.44
C VAL A 464 30.61 -5.96 -7.86
N ASP A 465 31.19 -6.86 -8.64
CA ASP A 465 31.54 -8.21 -8.20
C ASP A 465 32.62 -8.15 -7.11
N LEU A 466 32.31 -8.70 -5.93
CA LEU A 466 33.17 -8.75 -4.76
C LEU A 466 33.69 -10.16 -4.47
N THR A 467 33.35 -11.17 -5.27
CA THR A 467 33.74 -12.57 -5.04
C THR A 467 35.26 -12.75 -4.95
N SER A 468 36.02 -11.95 -5.71
CA SER A 468 37.48 -11.90 -5.68
C SER A 468 38.08 -11.45 -4.34
N LEU A 469 37.30 -10.78 -3.49
CA LEU A 469 37.72 -10.38 -2.15
C LEU A 469 37.73 -11.55 -1.15
N ALA A 470 37.05 -12.65 -1.47
CA ALA A 470 36.93 -13.84 -0.62
C ALA A 470 36.49 -13.53 0.83
N VAL A 471 35.61 -12.52 1.00
CA VAL A 471 35.12 -12.10 2.32
C VAL A 471 33.95 -12.98 2.75
N THR A 472 34.01 -13.50 3.98
CA THR A 472 32.88 -14.16 4.63
C THR A 472 32.34 -13.25 5.73
N VAL A 473 31.02 -13.03 5.73
CA VAL A 473 30.33 -12.26 6.77
C VAL A 473 29.72 -13.21 7.79
N THR A 474 29.69 -12.78 9.05
CA THR A 474 29.21 -13.59 10.17
C THR A 474 27.82 -13.13 10.57
N LYS A 475 26.90 -14.08 10.77
CA LYS A 475 25.54 -13.82 11.23
C LYS A 475 25.54 -12.86 12.42
N ASP A 476 24.68 -11.86 12.35
CA ASP A 476 24.45 -10.83 13.38
C ASP A 476 25.69 -9.96 13.70
N VAL A 477 26.75 -10.02 12.88
CA VAL A 477 27.94 -9.17 13.01
C VAL A 477 27.99 -8.14 11.87
N SER A 478 27.84 -6.87 12.21
CA SER A 478 27.85 -5.79 11.22
C SER A 478 29.21 -5.65 10.52
N PHE A 479 29.16 -5.34 9.24
CA PHE A 479 30.31 -4.95 8.41
C PHE A 479 29.96 -3.69 7.62
N HIS A 480 30.96 -3.08 7.00
CA HIS A 480 30.77 -1.92 6.13
C HIS A 480 31.30 -2.20 4.73
N ILE A 481 30.60 -1.73 3.72
CA ILE A 481 31.13 -1.59 2.36
C ILE A 481 31.52 -0.13 2.19
N ALA A 482 32.80 0.13 2.00
CA ALA A 482 33.35 1.44 1.71
C ALA A 482 33.64 1.59 0.23
N PHE A 483 33.54 2.82 -0.27
CA PHE A 483 33.80 3.14 -1.66
C PHE A 483 34.46 4.52 -1.80
N GLU A 484 35.37 4.62 -2.76
CA GLU A 484 36.10 5.83 -3.13
C GLU A 484 36.22 5.91 -4.65
N VAL A 485 36.23 7.11 -5.21
CA VAL A 485 36.47 7.31 -6.64
C VAL A 485 37.96 7.39 -6.89
N VAL A 486 38.46 6.57 -7.81
CA VAL A 486 39.87 6.52 -8.24
C VAL A 486 39.95 6.86 -9.72
N GLY A 487 40.78 7.84 -10.08
CA GLY A 487 40.92 8.31 -11.46
C GLY A 487 41.99 9.40 -11.62
N THR A 488 42.20 9.82 -12.87
CA THR A 488 43.11 10.90 -13.28
C THR A 488 42.36 12.25 -13.34
N LEU A 489 43.09 13.37 -13.30
CA LEU A 489 42.53 14.71 -13.51
C LEU A 489 41.76 14.78 -14.83
N GLY A 490 40.42 14.79 -14.77
CA GLY A 490 39.54 14.85 -15.94
C GLY A 490 38.43 13.79 -15.96
N ASP A 491 38.49 12.77 -15.11
CA ASP A 491 37.44 11.74 -15.01
C ASP A 491 36.22 12.26 -14.22
N THR A 492 35.02 12.29 -14.84
CA THR A 492 33.84 12.96 -14.26
C THR A 492 32.73 12.03 -13.76
N LEU A 493 32.90 11.29 -12.67
CA LEU A 493 31.76 10.59 -12.03
C LEU A 493 31.13 11.50 -10.96
N GLN A 494 29.93 12.07 -11.20
CA GLN A 494 29.34 13.11 -10.31
C GLN A 494 28.55 12.57 -9.10
N ILE A 495 29.16 12.46 -7.91
CA ILE A 495 28.51 11.98 -6.67
C ILE A 495 28.92 12.84 -5.46
N ILE A 496 28.11 13.84 -5.05
CA ILE A 496 28.44 14.78 -3.95
C ILE A 496 27.83 14.31 -2.62
N GLY A 497 28.62 14.08 -1.56
CA GLY A 497 28.14 13.71 -0.22
C GLY A 497 27.05 14.66 0.33
N ASP A 498 25.98 14.12 0.93
CA ASP A 498 25.05 14.92 1.74
C ASP A 498 25.79 15.53 2.94
N ASN A 499 25.69 16.84 3.13
CA ASN A 499 26.18 17.54 4.31
C ASN A 499 25.06 17.93 5.29
N GLY A 500 23.82 17.48 5.10
CA GLY A 500 22.73 17.69 6.04
C GLY A 500 21.34 17.73 5.40
N SER A 501 20.72 16.56 5.24
CA SER A 501 19.27 16.42 5.26
C SER A 501 18.83 15.43 6.37
N THR A 502 17.58 15.57 6.82
CA THR A 502 17.04 15.23 8.16
C THR A 502 17.32 13.81 8.68
N GLU A 503 18.18 13.74 9.71
CA GLU A 503 18.50 12.73 10.75
C GLU A 503 18.29 11.20 10.56
N THR A 504 17.65 10.68 9.51
CA THR A 504 16.74 9.55 9.73
C THR A 504 17.20 8.13 9.40
N ASN A 505 18.38 7.88 8.79
CA ASN A 505 18.75 6.49 8.44
C ASN A 505 20.26 6.15 8.32
N ARG A 506 21.08 6.41 9.34
CA ARG A 506 22.55 6.32 9.19
C ARG A 506 23.11 4.91 9.42
N SER A 507 23.14 4.10 8.36
CA SER A 507 24.16 3.07 8.16
C SER A 507 25.46 3.65 7.56
N SER A 508 25.50 4.95 7.25
CA SER A 508 26.58 5.55 6.46
C SER A 508 27.59 6.36 7.27
N SER A 509 28.85 6.31 6.85
CA SER A 509 29.98 7.05 7.43
C SER A 509 30.83 7.67 6.32
N TYR A 510 31.62 8.69 6.66
CA TYR A 510 32.62 9.27 5.76
C TYR A 510 34.00 9.30 6.41
N TYR A 511 35.04 9.22 5.59
CA TYR A 511 36.43 9.32 6.03
C TYR A 511 36.94 10.72 5.75
N ASP A 512 37.50 11.38 6.77
CA ASP A 512 38.17 12.69 6.63
C ASP A 512 39.66 12.52 6.85
N ALA A 513 40.44 12.71 5.78
CA ALA A 513 41.90 12.64 5.79
C ALA A 513 42.58 13.88 6.37
N GLY A 514 41.88 15.02 6.47
CA GLY A 514 42.41 16.27 6.99
C GLY A 514 42.40 16.34 8.52
N SER A 515 41.25 16.06 9.15
CA SER A 515 41.05 16.27 10.60
C SER A 515 41.37 15.04 11.48
N GLY A 516 42.42 14.28 11.12
CA GLY A 516 42.92 13.17 11.92
C GLY A 516 42.80 11.78 11.29
N ALA A 517 42.46 11.68 10.01
CA ALA A 517 42.50 10.44 9.22
C ALA A 517 41.66 9.31 9.85
N GLN A 518 40.38 9.59 10.09
CA GLN A 518 39.46 8.66 10.74
C GLN A 518 38.06 8.69 10.11
N TRP A 519 37.29 7.65 10.40
CA TRP A 519 35.89 7.55 9.99
C TRP A 519 35.00 8.30 10.97
N TYR A 520 34.11 9.10 10.40
CA TYR A 520 33.08 9.83 11.11
C TYR A 520 31.73 9.35 10.66
N ASN A 521 30.81 9.21 11.62
CA ASN A 521 29.41 9.25 11.28
C ASN A 521 29.05 10.68 10.90
N PHE A 522 28.16 10.86 9.94
CA PHE A 522 27.58 12.17 9.69
C PHE A 522 26.91 12.67 11.00
N ILE A 523 27.10 13.94 11.37
CA ILE A 523 26.49 14.62 12.54
C ILE A 523 25.95 15.97 12.05
N ASP A 524 24.75 16.36 12.51
CA ASP A 524 24.02 17.62 12.28
C ASP A 524 24.74 18.77 11.54
N VAL A 525 24.24 19.13 10.36
CA VAL A 525 24.44 20.48 9.79
C VAL A 525 23.15 20.95 9.10
N ALA A 526 22.83 22.22 9.25
CA ALA A 526 21.56 22.82 8.84
C ALA A 526 21.49 23.17 7.33
N ASN A 527 20.35 22.83 6.73
CA ASN A 527 19.65 23.46 5.60
C ASN A 527 20.43 23.79 4.31
N TRP A 528 20.47 22.83 3.36
CA TRP A 528 20.81 23.08 1.95
C TRP A 528 19.90 22.33 0.93
N GLY A 529 18.57 22.53 0.96
CA GLY A 529 17.64 22.26 -0.17
C GLY A 529 17.30 20.78 -0.52
N THR A 530 16.84 20.51 -1.77
CA THR A 530 16.25 19.22 -2.28
C THR A 530 17.09 18.59 -3.43
N GLY A 531 17.15 17.24 -3.58
CA GLY A 531 17.92 16.54 -4.65
C GLY A 531 18.03 14.98 -4.55
N TYR A 532 18.86 14.31 -5.38
CA TYR A 532 18.81 12.85 -5.71
C TYR A 532 19.68 11.87 -4.88
N ASN A 533 19.17 10.66 -4.61
CA ASN A 533 19.73 9.68 -3.65
C ASN A 533 20.58 8.56 -4.32
N LEU A 534 21.79 8.26 -3.81
CA LEU A 534 22.55 7.04 -4.16
C LEU A 534 22.24 5.92 -3.15
N ALA A 535 21.65 4.84 -3.64
CA ALA A 535 21.29 3.63 -2.91
C ALA A 535 22.37 2.55 -3.05
N ILE A 536 22.62 1.80 -1.97
CA ILE A 536 23.61 0.71 -1.94
C ILE A 536 22.99 -0.53 -1.31
N SER A 537 23.23 -1.70 -1.91
CA SER A 537 22.81 -3.00 -1.37
C SER A 537 23.95 -4.00 -1.49
N ALA A 538 24.12 -4.87 -0.51
CA ALA A 538 25.12 -5.93 -0.54
C ALA A 538 24.46 -7.27 -0.87
N HIS A 539 25.17 -8.23 -1.44
CA HIS A 539 24.63 -9.59 -1.64
C HIS A 539 25.54 -10.62 -1.01
N ILE A 540 24.91 -11.64 -0.43
CA ILE A 540 25.59 -12.74 0.24
C ILE A 540 25.11 -14.09 -0.28
N SER A 541 26.04 -15.04 -0.39
CA SER A 541 25.77 -16.44 -0.74
C SER A 541 25.73 -17.28 0.53
N ILE A 542 24.53 -17.75 0.89
CA ILE A 542 24.31 -18.63 2.04
C ILE A 542 24.43 -20.09 1.57
N PRO A 543 25.37 -20.89 2.13
CA PRO A 543 25.41 -22.32 1.87
C PRO A 543 24.18 -23.01 2.48
N THR A 544 23.46 -23.77 1.67
CA THR A 544 22.30 -24.58 2.08
C THR A 544 22.55 -26.05 1.76
N GLY A 545 21.74 -26.96 2.33
CA GLY A 545 21.82 -28.39 2.01
C GLY A 545 21.55 -28.73 0.54
N ALA A 546 21.00 -27.80 -0.25
CA ALA A 546 20.64 -27.98 -1.66
C ALA A 546 21.49 -27.15 -2.64
N GLY A 547 22.50 -26.40 -2.16
CA GLY A 547 23.31 -25.48 -2.98
C GLY A 547 23.54 -24.15 -2.27
N ASN A 548 23.75 -23.07 -3.02
CA ASN A 548 23.90 -21.73 -2.46
C ASN A 548 22.66 -20.88 -2.74
N GLN A 549 22.21 -20.12 -1.74
CA GLN A 549 21.14 -19.13 -1.87
C GLN A 549 21.73 -17.72 -1.82
N GLU A 550 21.54 -16.95 -2.88
CA GLU A 550 21.85 -15.52 -2.86
C GLU A 550 20.79 -14.75 -2.09
N VAL A 551 21.24 -13.85 -1.21
CA VAL A 551 20.39 -12.98 -0.39
C VAL A 551 20.91 -11.55 -0.47
N THR A 552 20.02 -10.62 -0.80
CA THR A 552 20.30 -9.19 -0.73
C THR A 552 20.23 -8.71 0.72
N LEU A 553 21.28 -8.05 1.18
CA LEU A 553 21.32 -7.29 2.42
C LEU A 553 21.03 -5.82 2.13
N LEU A 554 20.07 -5.30 2.88
CA LEU A 554 19.78 -3.87 2.91
C LEU A 554 20.66 -3.20 3.97
N PRO A 555 20.97 -1.90 3.80
CA PRO A 555 21.69 -1.14 4.81
C PRO A 555 20.95 -1.14 6.17
N ASP A 556 21.71 -1.18 7.26
CA ASP A 556 21.13 -1.18 8.61
C ASP A 556 20.37 0.12 8.90
N GLY A 557 19.06 0.02 9.14
CA GLY A 557 18.18 1.16 9.35
C GLY A 557 17.04 0.84 10.32
N PHE A 558 16.42 1.89 10.84
CA PHE A 558 15.19 1.78 11.60
C PHE A 558 14.33 3.04 11.46
N GLU A 559 13.02 2.82 11.43
CA GLU A 559 12.01 3.87 11.34
C GLU A 559 11.21 3.88 12.63
N LEU A 560 10.87 5.07 13.14
CA LEU A 560 9.85 5.24 14.17
C LEU A 560 8.70 6.00 13.52
N GLN A 561 7.56 5.33 13.38
CA GLN A 561 6.38 5.90 12.76
C GLN A 561 5.59 6.74 13.79
N SER A 562 4.69 7.57 13.28
CA SER A 562 3.71 8.27 14.11
C SER A 562 2.87 7.27 14.89
N ASN A 563 2.64 7.57 16.17
CA ASN A 563 1.74 6.75 16.97
C ASN A 563 0.31 6.87 16.44
N TYR A 564 -0.47 5.80 16.52
CA TYR A 564 -1.89 5.83 16.15
C TYR A 564 -2.77 5.15 17.21
N PRO A 565 -3.89 5.78 17.59
CA PRO A 565 -4.33 7.13 17.20
C PRO A 565 -3.39 8.23 17.75
N ASN A 566 -3.40 9.43 17.15
CA ASN A 566 -2.75 10.66 17.64
C ASN A 566 -3.56 11.89 17.20
N PRO A 567 -4.24 12.63 18.09
CA PRO A 567 -4.26 12.46 19.54
C PRO A 567 -4.86 11.11 20.01
N PHE A 568 -4.51 10.66 21.22
CA PHE A 568 -4.93 9.37 21.78
C PHE A 568 -5.60 9.50 23.15
N ASN A 569 -6.44 8.53 23.51
CA ASN A 569 -7.13 8.46 24.81
C ASN A 569 -7.44 7.00 25.23
N PRO A 570 -6.93 6.50 26.37
CA PRO A 570 -5.61 6.77 26.92
C PRO A 570 -4.53 5.90 26.24
N THR A 571 -4.88 5.10 25.24
CA THR A 571 -3.96 4.14 24.60
C THR A 571 -3.63 4.48 23.16
N THR A 572 -2.39 4.23 22.76
CA THR A 572 -1.90 4.39 21.38
C THR A 572 -0.89 3.29 21.04
N ASN A 573 -0.73 2.97 19.77
CA ASN A 573 0.33 2.08 19.29
C ASN A 573 1.47 2.93 18.72
N ILE A 574 2.70 2.56 19.07
CA ILE A 574 3.93 3.20 18.59
C ILE A 574 4.60 2.23 17.61
N PRO A 575 4.47 2.41 16.30
CA PRO A 575 5.03 1.50 15.31
C PRO A 575 6.47 1.86 15.00
N PHE A 576 7.29 0.84 14.76
CA PHE A 576 8.64 1.03 14.29
C PHE A 576 9.08 -0.12 13.40
N LYS A 577 9.94 0.17 12.43
CA LYS A 577 10.48 -0.81 11.49
C LYS A 577 11.96 -1.02 11.75
N LEU A 578 12.41 -2.26 11.68
CA LEU A 578 13.82 -2.62 11.75
C LEU A 578 14.26 -3.25 10.43
N SER A 579 15.28 -2.71 9.78
CA SER A 579 15.86 -3.32 8.57
C SER A 579 16.71 -4.56 8.88
N GLY A 580 17.08 -4.76 10.15
CA GLY A 580 17.93 -5.85 10.63
C GLY A 580 17.67 -6.17 12.10
N ARG A 581 18.08 -7.37 12.55
CA ARG A 581 17.99 -7.76 13.97
C ARG A 581 18.78 -6.78 14.83
N SER A 582 18.12 -6.19 15.83
CA SER A 582 18.70 -5.08 16.59
C SER A 582 18.25 -5.09 18.05
N LYS A 583 19.06 -4.49 18.94
CA LYS A 583 18.68 -4.18 20.32
C LYS A 583 17.89 -2.87 20.37
N VAL A 584 16.72 -2.92 21.00
CA VAL A 584 15.73 -1.84 20.99
C VAL A 584 15.37 -1.41 22.41
N THR A 585 15.42 -0.11 22.66
CA THR A 585 14.90 0.54 23.87
C THR A 585 13.87 1.59 23.47
N LEU A 586 12.62 1.44 23.90
CA LEU A 586 11.55 2.41 23.62
C LEU A 586 11.13 3.07 24.93
N THR A 587 11.21 4.39 24.99
CA THR A 587 10.96 5.18 26.21
C THR A 587 9.99 6.32 25.89
N VAL A 588 9.21 6.75 26.87
CA VAL A 588 8.27 7.88 26.75
C VAL A 588 8.65 8.94 27.77
N TYR A 589 8.72 10.19 27.32
CA TYR A 589 9.04 11.38 28.12
C TYR A 589 7.90 12.40 28.07
N ASP A 590 7.84 13.28 29.05
CA ASP A 590 7.02 14.50 28.97
C ASP A 590 7.80 15.67 28.34
N LEU A 591 7.12 16.81 28.13
CA LEU A 591 7.73 18.02 27.57
C LEU A 591 8.86 18.63 28.43
N LEU A 592 8.95 18.27 29.71
CA LEU A 592 10.03 18.70 30.59
C LEU A 592 11.24 17.75 30.54
N GLY A 593 11.19 16.74 29.66
CA GLY A 593 12.23 15.72 29.51
C GLY A 593 12.25 14.69 30.64
N ARG A 594 11.21 14.63 31.48
CA ARG A 594 11.12 13.63 32.55
C ARG A 594 10.70 12.29 31.94
N LEU A 595 11.41 11.23 32.28
CA LEU A 595 11.06 9.87 31.86
C LEU A 595 9.74 9.46 32.50
N VAL A 596 8.74 9.17 31.67
CA VAL A 596 7.40 8.77 32.07
C VAL A 596 7.31 7.24 32.14
N ARG A 597 7.80 6.55 31.11
CA ARG A 597 7.76 5.08 31.04
C ARG A 597 8.85 4.52 30.11
N THR A 598 9.35 3.33 30.43
CA THR A 598 10.13 2.50 29.52
C THR A 598 9.24 1.38 29.03
N LEU A 599 9.02 1.31 27.71
CA LEU A 599 8.14 0.34 27.06
C LEU A 599 8.91 -0.88 26.55
N LEU A 600 10.16 -0.69 26.12
CA LEU A 600 11.12 -1.76 25.81
C LEU A 600 12.47 -1.38 26.44
N ALA A 601 13.18 -2.34 27.03
CA ALA A 601 14.46 -2.10 27.69
C ALA A 601 15.56 -3.04 27.17
N ASP A 602 16.36 -2.55 26.23
CA ASP A 602 17.44 -3.29 25.56
C ASP A 602 17.01 -4.66 24.98
N GLU A 603 15.79 -4.73 24.45
CA GLU A 603 15.23 -5.98 23.93
C GLU A 603 15.71 -6.25 22.50
N GLU A 604 16.16 -7.48 22.23
CA GLU A 604 16.41 -7.91 20.86
C GLU A 604 15.11 -8.11 20.08
N ARG A 605 15.05 -7.53 18.89
CA ARG A 605 13.94 -7.67 17.94
C ARG A 605 14.47 -8.06 16.57
N ALA A 606 13.74 -8.92 15.86
CA ALA A 606 14.07 -9.32 14.49
C ALA A 606 13.82 -8.17 13.50
N ALA A 607 14.35 -8.29 12.28
CA ALA A 607 13.97 -7.40 11.19
C ALA A 607 12.46 -7.48 10.91
N GLY A 608 11.88 -6.40 10.40
CA GLY A 608 10.45 -6.27 10.11
C GLY A 608 9.76 -5.15 10.88
N ASP A 609 8.44 -5.10 10.75
CA ASP A 609 7.58 -4.13 11.42
C ASP A 609 7.21 -4.58 12.83
N HIS A 610 7.23 -3.65 13.77
CA HIS A 610 6.90 -3.87 15.17
C HIS A 610 5.95 -2.77 15.64
N ALA A 611 5.08 -3.09 16.60
CA ALA A 611 4.23 -2.09 17.25
C ALA A 611 4.19 -2.33 18.75
N VAL A 612 4.38 -1.27 19.53
CA VAL A 612 4.32 -1.33 20.99
C VAL A 612 3.16 -0.49 21.48
N ARG A 613 2.25 -1.12 22.24
CA ARG A 613 1.13 -0.44 22.86
C ARG A 613 1.60 0.39 24.04
N PHE A 614 1.25 1.67 24.05
CA PHE A 614 1.40 2.57 25.19
C PHE A 614 0.03 2.85 25.83
N ASP A 615 -0.09 2.58 27.13
CA ASP A 615 -1.24 2.97 27.95
C ASP A 615 -0.84 4.12 28.89
N ALA A 616 -1.47 5.28 28.69
CA ALA A 616 -1.27 6.49 29.45
C ALA A 616 -2.30 6.69 30.58
N ASN A 617 -3.01 5.64 31.00
CA ASN A 617 -3.88 5.68 32.16
C ASN A 617 -3.14 6.26 33.39
N GLY A 618 -3.74 7.29 33.99
CA GLY A 618 -3.17 8.00 35.14
C GLY A 618 -2.24 9.18 34.78
N LEU A 619 -1.93 9.41 33.50
CA LEU A 619 -1.15 10.58 33.05
C LEU A 619 -2.07 11.77 32.72
N PRO A 620 -1.64 13.04 32.90
CA PRO A 620 -2.42 14.22 32.52
C PRO A 620 -2.46 14.41 31.00
N SER A 621 -3.54 14.99 30.47
CA SER A 621 -3.61 15.41 29.06
C SER A 621 -2.45 16.35 28.74
N GLY A 622 -1.86 16.20 27.55
CA GLY A 622 -0.66 16.94 27.19
C GLY A 622 0.15 16.28 26.09
N THR A 623 1.27 16.89 25.75
CA THR A 623 2.20 16.33 24.76
C THR A 623 3.24 15.45 25.47
N TYR A 624 3.50 14.29 24.87
CA TYR A 624 4.54 13.34 25.25
C TYR A 624 5.45 13.09 24.05
N VAL A 625 6.65 12.59 24.31
CA VAL A 625 7.62 12.23 23.28
C VAL A 625 8.02 10.77 23.48
N ALA A 626 7.72 9.91 22.51
CA ALA A 626 8.27 8.57 22.47
C ALA A 626 9.66 8.64 21.83
N VAL A 627 10.64 7.97 22.43
CA VAL A 627 12.02 7.89 21.97
C VAL A 627 12.39 6.42 21.81
N LEU A 628 12.54 6.00 20.56
CA LEU A 628 13.03 4.69 20.17
C LEU A 628 14.56 4.77 20.03
N SER A 629 15.29 3.94 20.75
CA SER A 629 16.71 3.73 20.56
C SER A 629 16.98 2.35 19.99
N VAL A 630 17.71 2.28 18.88
CA VAL A 630 18.09 1.03 18.22
C VAL A 630 19.61 1.02 18.10
N ASN A 631 20.27 0.08 18.77
CA ASN A 631 21.73 -0.03 18.82
C ASN A 631 22.43 1.32 19.11
N GLY A 632 21.90 2.12 20.04
CA GLY A 632 22.46 3.42 20.46
C GLY A 632 22.02 4.64 19.62
N LEU A 633 21.46 4.43 18.43
CA LEU A 633 20.85 5.50 17.62
C LEU A 633 19.44 5.80 18.13
N ARG A 634 18.92 7.04 17.99
CA ARG A 634 17.62 7.43 18.54
C ARG A 634 16.69 8.06 17.48
N ARG A 635 15.41 7.74 17.56
CA ARG A 635 14.29 8.41 16.87
C ARG A 635 13.29 8.88 17.90
N MET A 636 12.61 9.97 17.61
CA MET A 636 11.54 10.46 18.48
C MET A 636 10.28 10.79 17.69
N THR A 637 9.12 10.54 18.29
CA THR A 637 7.83 10.97 17.75
C THR A 637 7.02 11.66 18.83
N ARG A 638 6.25 12.67 18.41
CA ARG A 638 5.40 13.48 19.28
C ARG A 638 4.03 12.83 19.39
N MET A 639 3.59 12.61 20.63
CA MET A 639 2.29 12.02 20.95
C MET A 639 1.43 13.03 21.73
N VAL A 640 0.15 13.16 21.40
CA VAL A 640 -0.78 14.07 22.09
C VAL A 640 -1.83 13.26 22.82
N LEU A 641 -1.82 13.28 24.15
CA LEU A 641 -2.84 12.67 25.00
C LEU A 641 -3.97 13.67 25.23
N VAL A 642 -5.19 13.28 24.88
CA VAL A 642 -6.42 14.03 25.17
C VAL A 642 -7.28 13.16 26.07
N LYS A 643 -7.94 13.77 27.06
CA LYS A 643 -8.88 13.07 27.94
C LYS A 643 -10.30 13.52 27.63
#